data_AF-A0A812HUM9-F1
#
_entry.id   AF-A0A812HUM9-F1
#
_cell.length_a   1.000
_cell.length_b   1.000
_cell.length_c   1.000
_cell.angle_alpha   90.00
_cell.angle_beta   90.00
_cell.angle_gamma   90.00
#
_symmetry.space_group_name_H-M   'P 1'
#
loop_
_entity.id
_entity.type
_entity.pdbx_description
1 polymer ?
#
loop_
_entity_poly.entity_id
_entity_poly.type
_entity_poly.pdbx_seq_one_letter_code
_entity_poly.pdbx_strand_id
1 'polypeptide(L)'
;MVIDGDVFGPRHFPALLAAVRRRGRLAAGVVCTASRPRLALPDGLSLVVVPRGKGGKDPNDIAVAFEAARLAFQDKVNAIALAAPVEWFQSDDAVERRPTKKIVLQPDGWSRIEDLHPAQFGKAGQVEPLLLNTLRTKLCELNYLEAHDHPLLPAVAKLFAAQGKALTAWPKLLAFQEALEELSTNGSSWSPCPHAGVFVMPLGTQVSSKAWLEACGSLKGVEMVRGGGARLFADSPELVLEVLQQLGYYGDELNEDLSEAIDTFAEMKGNSKALAAISISIKPDYPVHTKRALLHAALVSPKLHGEWQLAPSDDLVRGHLLAHGWLRQRAASRLDVFTALCSFSEAHGLPLRRTYNGAVREFSNHLTKVDPSLGLLGGGLALGLRVPEENSECDEFLEYEAGEAAHGAPAVVLADSRSSIATLRIFGGPEPPPRDLNWVPRVCTPLYEGPGCSNVTHWNGTVRLEIDNHIIPDVHMHSRGHSSAMFPKHQFSLKLPTQMPLLGMSPAKRWVLATSFVDVSFQRNPTAFEVYRKLGGWATDTVYVNVEWHGVDYGLYYIGERIECGGGRLDSCHTEPGKPQASDFLLTIDWAKAGKVALRSNVTSTFFSVLSPKKKGLPSSSKAFLQELVNSVDSLAASGAAGLEDLLDFGSFVRYFLVEELAKDVDGYAFSKLGKGCCVWLCRNYVMVRQGRLLHAAPWDFDLAFDFACMPRYFTNVFTQNVSLGVTGWNVENSRADALWIGPSGIPGGSVQHFGINKRQLFLNLWLYPGFKAAFAHAWKAARGRMLGDANLIEMVRRRSSQISAAAKNDLHIWRRTNRCGFWRCCEPEDTHSFDRASEHLSQYLVSRARWIDANVDALLKPHAKPE
;
A
#
# COMPACT_ATOMS: atom_id res chain seq x y z
N MET A 1 -8.48 9.06 30.42
CA MET A 1 -7.82 8.24 29.38
C MET A 1 -6.62 7.63 30.07
N VAL A 2 -6.49 6.31 30.11
CA VAL A 2 -5.32 5.64 30.71
C VAL A 2 -4.32 5.40 29.58
N ILE A 3 -3.06 5.78 29.78
CA ILE A 3 -1.96 5.66 28.81
C ILE A 3 -0.96 4.63 29.34
N ASP A 4 -0.18 4.00 28.46
CA ASP A 4 0.88 3.05 28.84
C ASP A 4 1.84 3.67 29.87
N GLY A 5 2.05 2.97 30.99
CA GLY A 5 2.93 3.39 32.08
C GLY A 5 2.27 4.20 33.21
N ASP A 6 0.95 4.44 33.17
CA ASP A 6 0.26 5.15 34.25
C ASP A 6 0.26 4.35 35.57
N VAL A 7 0.64 5.01 36.66
CA VAL A 7 0.74 4.44 38.01
C VAL A 7 -0.39 4.97 38.88
N PHE A 8 -1.20 4.09 39.47
CA PHE A 8 -2.40 4.49 40.23
C PHE A 8 -2.32 4.13 41.71
N GLY A 9 -2.66 5.10 42.57
CA GLY A 9 -2.84 4.86 44.00
C GLY A 9 -4.19 4.19 44.33
N PRO A 10 -4.32 3.52 45.50
CA PRO A 10 -5.49 2.70 45.85
C PRO A 10 -6.85 3.43 45.77
N ARG A 11 -6.86 4.73 46.07
CA ARG A 11 -8.07 5.58 46.07
C ARG A 11 -8.71 5.79 44.69
N HIS A 12 -7.95 5.60 43.61
CA HIS A 12 -8.44 5.83 42.24
C HIS A 12 -9.08 4.57 41.63
N PHE A 13 -8.95 3.42 42.28
CA PHE A 13 -9.39 2.12 41.78
C PHE A 13 -10.92 2.03 41.56
N PRO A 14 -11.80 2.48 42.48
CA PRO A 14 -13.25 2.36 42.28
C PRO A 14 -13.78 3.20 41.10
N ALA A 15 -13.17 4.37 40.86
CA ALA A 15 -13.53 5.26 39.75
C ALA A 15 -13.08 4.68 38.39
N LEU A 16 -11.90 4.06 38.35
CA LEU A 16 -11.43 3.33 37.17
C LEU A 16 -12.38 2.16 36.85
N LEU A 17 -12.73 1.38 37.87
CA LEU A 17 -13.69 0.27 37.77
C LEU A 17 -15.05 0.74 37.23
N ALA A 18 -15.56 1.87 37.73
CA ALA A 18 -16.84 2.44 37.32
C ALA A 18 -16.82 3.04 35.89
N ALA A 19 -15.71 3.65 35.47
CA ALA A 19 -15.52 4.18 34.12
C ALA A 19 -15.41 3.05 33.08
N VAL A 20 -14.78 1.94 33.49
CA VAL A 20 -14.65 0.72 32.70
C VAL A 20 -15.99 -0.02 32.58
N ARG A 21 -16.76 -0.12 33.67
CA ARG A 21 -18.13 -0.68 33.68
C ARG A 21 -19.12 0.08 32.77
N ARG A 22 -18.99 1.40 32.66
CA ARG A 22 -19.85 2.26 31.81
C ARG A 22 -19.60 2.16 30.30
N ARG A 23 -18.47 1.58 29.85
CA ARG A 23 -18.08 1.49 28.43
C ARG A 23 -18.28 0.11 27.78
N GLY A 24 -18.89 -0.85 28.49
CA GLY A 24 -19.37 -2.09 27.88
C GLY A 24 -18.31 -3.10 27.44
N ARG A 25 -17.11 -3.11 28.06
CA ARG A 25 -16.15 -4.23 27.92
C ARG A 25 -15.46 -4.54 29.24
N LEU A 26 -16.01 -5.51 29.94
CA LEU A 26 -15.27 -6.47 30.76
C LEU A 26 -16.23 -7.61 31.14
N ALA A 27 -16.30 -8.63 30.29
CA ALA A 27 -16.55 -9.96 30.80
C ALA A 27 -15.16 -10.55 31.13
N ALA A 28 -14.92 -10.72 32.44
CA ALA A 28 -13.76 -11.34 33.09
C ALA A 28 -12.37 -10.74 32.77
N GLY A 29 -11.90 -9.82 33.61
CA GLY A 29 -10.47 -9.55 33.72
C GLY A 29 -9.82 -10.72 34.45
N VAL A 30 -8.94 -11.46 33.77
CA VAL A 30 -8.12 -12.52 34.37
C VAL A 30 -6.90 -11.89 35.03
N VAL A 31 -6.65 -12.24 36.29
CA VAL A 31 -5.33 -12.12 36.91
C VAL A 31 -4.47 -13.23 36.32
N CYS A 32 -3.56 -12.91 35.40
CA CYS A 32 -2.68 -13.92 34.82
C CYS A 32 -1.46 -14.16 35.73
N THR A 33 -1.32 -15.38 36.24
CA THR A 33 -0.04 -15.92 36.67
C THR A 33 0.72 -16.40 35.43
N ALA A 34 1.97 -15.94 35.29
CA ALA A 34 2.70 -15.95 34.02
C ALA A 34 3.30 -17.31 33.61
N SER A 35 3.28 -17.60 32.31
CA SER A 35 4.29 -18.41 31.60
C SER A 35 4.30 -18.01 30.11
N ARG A 36 5.30 -17.40 29.46
CA ARG A 36 6.62 -16.80 29.75
C ARG A 36 6.90 -15.76 28.62
N PRO A 37 7.73 -14.71 28.81
CA PRO A 37 9.13 -14.83 29.20
C PRO A 37 9.40 -14.45 30.65
N ARG A 38 10.57 -14.85 31.14
CA ARG A 38 11.02 -14.82 32.54
C ARG A 38 11.02 -13.39 33.12
N LEU A 39 9.98 -13.02 33.86
CA LEU A 39 10.04 -12.05 34.95
C LEU A 39 9.20 -12.62 36.10
N ALA A 40 9.84 -12.97 37.22
CA ALA A 40 9.13 -13.31 38.45
C ALA A 40 8.67 -11.99 39.09
N LEU A 41 7.35 -11.80 39.22
CA LEU A 41 6.80 -10.65 39.94
C LEU A 41 6.85 -10.91 41.45
N PRO A 42 7.12 -9.90 42.30
CA PRO A 42 7.03 -10.02 43.76
C PRO A 42 5.61 -10.37 44.24
N ASP A 43 5.51 -11.05 45.39
CA ASP A 43 4.22 -11.40 46.00
C ASP A 43 3.38 -10.15 46.33
N GLY A 44 2.09 -10.17 45.96
CA GLY A 44 1.14 -9.07 46.20
C GLY A 44 0.96 -8.06 45.06
N LEU A 45 1.72 -8.19 43.96
CA LEU A 45 1.65 -7.30 42.80
C LEU A 45 0.74 -7.87 41.70
N SER A 46 -0.32 -7.14 41.32
CA SER A 46 -1.29 -7.56 40.29
C SER A 46 -0.97 -6.97 38.90
N LEU A 47 -0.93 -7.80 37.85
CA LEU A 47 -0.74 -7.33 36.47
C LEU A 47 -2.09 -7.26 35.72
N VAL A 48 -2.39 -6.11 35.12
CA VAL A 48 -3.60 -5.88 34.32
C VAL A 48 -3.20 -5.62 32.86
N VAL A 49 -3.53 -6.53 31.95
CA VAL A 49 -3.22 -6.40 30.53
C VAL A 49 -4.41 -5.82 29.77
N VAL A 50 -4.19 -4.74 29.00
CA VAL A 50 -5.23 -4.04 28.23
C VAL A 50 -4.96 -4.18 26.73
N PRO A 51 -5.96 -4.53 25.88
CA PRO A 51 -5.72 -4.70 24.44
C PRO A 51 -5.43 -3.36 23.73
N ARG A 52 -4.38 -3.34 22.91
CA ARG A 52 -3.85 -2.17 22.17
C ARG A 52 -4.40 -2.13 20.75
N GLY A 53 -5.15 -1.08 20.40
CA GLY A 53 -5.93 -1.00 19.16
C GLY A 53 -5.17 -0.96 17.82
N LYS A 54 -3.83 -0.85 17.81
CA LYS A 54 -2.89 -1.09 16.67
C LYS A 54 -1.46 -0.59 17.02
N GLY A 55 -0.43 -1.39 16.75
CA GLY A 55 1.00 -1.00 16.83
C GLY A 55 1.92 -2.20 17.11
N GLY A 56 3.01 -2.35 16.33
CA GLY A 56 4.02 -3.40 16.54
C GLY A 56 4.94 -3.13 17.75
N LYS A 57 5.75 -4.14 18.12
CA LYS A 57 6.65 -4.16 19.30
C LYS A 57 7.39 -2.82 19.50
N ASP A 58 7.13 -2.13 20.62
CA ASP A 58 7.74 -0.85 20.97
C ASP A 58 8.89 -1.10 21.99
N PRO A 59 10.12 -0.63 21.74
CA PRO A 59 11.20 -0.64 22.74
C PRO A 59 10.83 0.01 24.09
N ASN A 60 9.84 0.91 24.11
CA ASN A 60 9.30 1.49 25.34
C ASN A 60 8.65 0.45 26.28
N ASP A 61 8.19 -0.69 25.76
CA ASP A 61 7.57 -1.76 26.56
C ASP A 61 8.58 -2.36 27.58
N ILE A 62 9.88 -2.34 27.24
CA ILE A 62 10.98 -2.79 28.12
C ILE A 62 11.31 -1.73 29.18
N ALA A 63 11.37 -0.46 28.79
CA ALA A 63 11.66 0.65 29.71
C ALA A 63 10.55 0.83 30.77
N VAL A 64 9.28 0.67 30.36
CA VAL A 64 8.12 0.70 31.26
C VAL A 64 8.12 -0.48 32.22
N ALA A 65 8.50 -1.68 31.75
CA ALA A 65 8.65 -2.85 32.62
C ALA A 65 9.75 -2.66 33.68
N PHE A 66 10.87 -1.99 33.32
CA PHE A 66 11.95 -1.67 34.26
C PHE A 66 11.52 -0.65 35.34
N GLU A 67 10.82 0.42 34.97
CA GLU A 67 10.37 1.43 35.93
C GLU A 67 9.24 0.92 36.83
N ALA A 68 8.34 0.09 36.30
CA ALA A 68 7.29 -0.56 37.08
C ALA A 68 7.88 -1.58 38.09
N ALA A 69 8.90 -2.34 37.68
CA ALA A 69 9.65 -3.20 38.61
C ALA A 69 10.34 -2.39 39.71
N ARG A 70 10.98 -1.25 39.37
CA ARG A 70 11.62 -0.36 40.34
C ARG A 70 10.64 0.18 41.39
N LEU A 71 9.43 0.56 40.99
CA LEU A 71 8.40 1.11 41.88
C LEU A 71 7.71 0.04 42.74
N ALA A 72 7.56 -1.19 42.21
CA ALA A 72 7.05 -2.34 42.95
C ALA A 72 8.02 -2.75 44.08
N PHE A 73 9.34 -2.71 43.83
CA PHE A 73 10.36 -2.95 44.87
C PHE A 73 10.39 -1.90 46.00
N GLN A 74 9.65 -0.80 45.88
CA GLN A 74 9.55 0.25 46.92
C GLN A 74 8.22 0.21 47.71
N ASP A 75 7.39 -0.83 47.55
CA ASP A 75 6.05 -0.97 48.17
C ASP A 75 5.08 0.19 47.88
N LYS A 76 5.33 0.97 46.82
CA LYS A 76 4.51 2.14 46.46
C LYS A 76 3.30 1.79 45.59
N VAL A 77 3.28 0.59 45.01
CA VAL A 77 2.21 0.11 44.13
C VAL A 77 1.95 -1.38 44.30
N ASN A 78 0.68 -1.76 44.19
CA ASN A 78 0.18 -3.14 44.29
C ASN A 78 -0.42 -3.65 42.96
N ALA A 79 -0.46 -2.82 41.90
CA ALA A 79 -0.87 -3.24 40.58
C ALA A 79 -0.20 -2.43 39.45
N ILE A 80 0.01 -3.06 38.28
CA ILE A 80 0.60 -2.47 37.06
C ILE A 80 -0.34 -2.74 35.88
N ALA A 81 -0.63 -1.71 35.07
CA ALA A 81 -1.39 -1.86 33.82
C ALA A 81 -0.45 -1.79 32.60
N LEU A 82 -0.60 -2.72 31.65
CA LEU A 82 0.26 -2.87 30.47
C LEU A 82 -0.60 -3.01 29.22
N ALA A 83 -0.48 -2.13 28.21
CA ALA A 83 -1.18 -2.32 26.96
C ALA A 83 -0.41 -3.28 26.04
N ALA A 84 -1.03 -4.39 25.67
CA ALA A 84 -0.44 -5.40 24.79
C ALA A 84 -1.11 -5.37 23.40
N PRO A 85 -0.38 -5.67 22.31
CA PRO A 85 -0.95 -5.73 20.96
C PRO A 85 -2.21 -6.60 20.90
N VAL A 86 -3.20 -6.20 20.09
CA VAL A 86 -4.40 -7.03 19.84
C VAL A 86 -4.04 -8.41 19.30
N GLU A 87 -2.85 -8.58 18.70
CA GLU A 87 -2.30 -9.88 18.28
C GLU A 87 -2.13 -10.89 19.42
N TRP A 88 -1.93 -10.44 20.67
CA TRP A 88 -1.90 -11.31 21.86
C TRP A 88 -3.29 -11.86 22.20
N PHE A 89 -4.33 -11.34 21.53
CA PHE A 89 -5.74 -11.67 21.73
C PHE A 89 -6.41 -12.14 20.43
N GLN A 90 -5.69 -12.20 19.30
CA GLN A 90 -6.18 -12.71 18.03
C GLN A 90 -5.86 -14.20 17.91
N SER A 91 -6.84 -15.01 17.52
CA SER A 91 -6.54 -16.28 16.87
C SER A 91 -5.85 -16.02 15.53
N ASP A 92 -4.85 -16.81 15.15
CA ASP A 92 -4.10 -16.74 13.88
C ASP A 92 -4.95 -16.78 12.58
N ASP A 93 -6.28 -16.91 12.70
CA ASP A 93 -7.21 -17.01 11.58
C ASP A 93 -7.66 -15.62 11.08
N ALA A 94 -7.23 -15.26 9.87
CA ALA A 94 -7.65 -14.04 9.19
C ALA A 94 -9.18 -13.97 9.04
N VAL A 95 -9.77 -12.78 9.22
CA VAL A 95 -11.21 -12.54 9.02
C VAL A 95 -11.60 -12.88 7.58
N GLU A 96 -12.35 -13.96 7.39
CA GLU A 96 -12.77 -14.47 6.09
C GLU A 96 -13.79 -13.52 5.41
N ARG A 97 -13.54 -13.14 4.15
CA ARG A 97 -14.49 -12.36 3.34
C ARG A 97 -15.77 -13.17 3.10
N ARG A 98 -16.93 -12.50 2.97
CA ARG A 98 -18.28 -13.09 2.82
C ARG A 98 -18.30 -14.27 1.82
N PRO A 99 -18.28 -15.52 2.32
CA PRO A 99 -18.29 -16.71 1.49
C PRO A 99 -19.72 -17.05 1.07
N THR A 100 -19.88 -17.66 -0.11
CA THR A 100 -21.18 -18.09 -0.66
C THR A 100 -21.39 -19.60 -0.58
N LYS A 101 -20.33 -20.35 -0.23
CA LYS A 101 -20.35 -21.79 0.01
C LYS A 101 -19.95 -22.08 1.44
N LYS A 102 -20.32 -23.26 1.94
CA LYS A 102 -19.83 -23.84 3.19
C LYS A 102 -19.49 -25.32 2.99
N ILE A 103 -18.58 -25.83 3.81
CA ILE A 103 -18.17 -27.22 3.84
C ILE A 103 -18.65 -27.80 5.15
N VAL A 104 -19.58 -28.76 5.07
CA VAL A 104 -20.21 -29.40 6.22
C VAL A 104 -19.65 -30.81 6.37
N LEU A 105 -18.81 -31.02 7.37
CA LEU A 105 -18.28 -32.31 7.78
C LEU A 105 -19.40 -33.14 8.41
N GLN A 106 -19.65 -34.32 7.89
CA GLN A 106 -20.68 -35.25 8.35
C GLN A 106 -20.08 -36.23 9.39
N PRO A 107 -20.93 -36.88 10.20
CA PRO A 107 -20.49 -37.87 11.18
C PRO A 107 -19.77 -39.09 10.59
N ASP A 108 -20.02 -39.40 9.32
CA ASP A 108 -19.34 -40.49 8.58
C ASP A 108 -17.88 -40.14 8.18
N GLY A 109 -17.41 -38.95 8.54
CA GLY A 109 -16.07 -38.45 8.28
C GLY A 109 -15.93 -37.72 6.94
N TRP A 110 -16.91 -37.76 6.03
CA TRP A 110 -16.88 -37.04 4.76
C TRP A 110 -17.54 -35.67 4.88
N SER A 111 -17.15 -34.71 4.05
CA SER A 111 -17.85 -33.43 3.99
C SER A 111 -18.67 -33.27 2.72
N ARG A 112 -19.65 -32.37 2.79
CA ARG A 112 -20.46 -31.91 1.67
C ARG A 112 -20.26 -30.43 1.47
N ILE A 113 -20.26 -30.00 0.22
CA ILE A 113 -20.20 -28.59 -0.16
C ILE A 113 -21.62 -28.11 -0.39
N GLU A 114 -22.05 -27.12 0.39
CA GLU A 114 -23.41 -26.58 0.37
C GLU A 114 -23.36 -25.07 0.10
N ASP A 115 -24.48 -24.50 -0.36
CA ASP A 115 -24.66 -23.06 -0.44
C ASP A 115 -24.77 -22.45 0.97
N LEU A 116 -24.10 -21.32 1.18
CA LEU A 116 -24.15 -20.56 2.41
C LEU A 116 -25.02 -19.32 2.23
N HIS A 117 -26.16 -19.29 2.95
CA HIS A 117 -27.06 -18.15 2.89
C HIS A 117 -26.46 -16.94 3.63
N PRO A 118 -26.53 -15.71 3.10
CA PRO A 118 -25.91 -14.52 3.72
C PRO A 118 -26.29 -14.27 5.18
N ALA A 119 -27.52 -14.64 5.56
CA ALA A 119 -28.03 -14.51 6.93
C ALA A 119 -27.32 -15.44 7.94
N GLN A 120 -26.82 -16.60 7.49
CA GLN A 120 -26.11 -17.56 8.34
C GLN A 120 -24.71 -17.03 8.69
N PHE A 121 -24.00 -16.48 7.70
CA PHE A 121 -22.67 -15.89 7.94
C PHE A 121 -22.73 -14.55 8.68
N GLY A 122 -23.79 -13.76 8.49
CA GLY A 122 -23.96 -12.46 9.15
C GLY A 122 -23.97 -12.51 10.68
N LYS A 123 -24.39 -13.65 11.28
CA LYS A 123 -24.31 -13.89 12.73
C LYS A 123 -22.93 -14.40 13.19
N ALA A 124 -22.20 -15.12 12.33
CA ALA A 124 -20.92 -15.76 12.62
C ALA A 124 -19.69 -14.88 12.40
N GLY A 125 -19.79 -13.84 11.56
CA GLY A 125 -18.67 -12.94 11.26
C GLY A 125 -18.19 -12.07 12.44
N GLN A 126 -18.74 -12.25 13.65
CA GLN A 126 -18.52 -11.41 14.82
C GLN A 126 -18.24 -12.19 16.13
N VAL A 127 -17.87 -13.49 16.07
CA VAL A 127 -17.64 -14.29 17.30
C VAL A 127 -16.67 -13.55 18.24
N GLU A 128 -17.12 -13.26 19.46
CA GLU A 128 -16.31 -12.53 20.45
C GLU A 128 -15.07 -13.35 20.84
N PRO A 129 -13.87 -12.75 20.86
CA PRO A 129 -12.63 -13.43 21.25
C PRO A 129 -12.70 -14.11 22.63
N LEU A 130 -13.50 -13.56 23.55
CA LEU A 130 -13.69 -14.13 24.88
C LEU A 130 -14.41 -15.49 24.83
N LEU A 131 -15.39 -15.64 23.94
CA LEU A 131 -16.11 -16.90 23.74
C LEU A 131 -15.17 -17.97 23.16
N LEU A 132 -14.28 -17.61 22.25
CA LEU A 132 -13.27 -18.54 21.72
C LEU A 132 -12.32 -19.06 22.81
N ASN A 133 -11.99 -18.24 23.82
CA ASN A 133 -11.20 -18.71 24.96
C ASN A 133 -11.99 -19.69 25.84
N THR A 134 -13.28 -19.45 26.07
CA THR A 134 -14.16 -20.41 26.75
C THR A 134 -14.20 -21.75 26.01
N LEU A 135 -14.31 -21.71 24.68
CA LEU A 135 -14.25 -22.91 23.83
C LEU A 135 -12.90 -23.63 23.98
N ARG A 136 -11.77 -22.91 23.96
CA ARG A 136 -10.42 -23.49 24.17
C ARG A 136 -10.33 -24.19 25.53
N THR A 137 -10.71 -23.52 26.61
CA THR A 137 -10.69 -24.09 27.96
C THR A 137 -11.49 -25.39 28.01
N LYS A 138 -12.70 -25.39 27.42
CA LYS A 138 -13.56 -26.56 27.46
C LYS A 138 -13.03 -27.72 26.61
N LEU A 139 -12.42 -27.44 25.46
CA LEU A 139 -11.76 -28.46 24.63
C LEU A 139 -10.52 -29.04 25.32
N CYS A 140 -9.79 -28.25 26.11
CA CYS A 140 -8.70 -28.74 26.96
C CYS A 140 -9.20 -29.66 28.08
N GLU A 141 -10.27 -29.27 28.80
CA GLU A 141 -10.89 -30.11 29.84
C GLU A 141 -11.33 -31.48 29.31
N LEU A 142 -11.73 -31.56 28.04
CA LEU A 142 -12.22 -32.77 27.40
C LEU A 142 -11.15 -33.52 26.60
N ASN A 143 -9.89 -33.11 26.71
CA ASN A 143 -8.74 -33.68 26.01
C ASN A 143 -8.84 -33.67 24.47
N TYR A 144 -9.61 -32.75 23.89
CA TYR A 144 -9.62 -32.50 22.43
C TYR A 144 -8.54 -31.52 22.00
N LEU A 145 -8.03 -30.69 22.92
CA LEU A 145 -6.99 -29.70 22.69
C LEU A 145 -5.89 -29.82 23.75
N GLU A 146 -4.65 -30.06 23.35
CA GLU A 146 -3.54 -30.27 24.32
C GLU A 146 -3.03 -28.96 24.95
N ALA A 147 -3.10 -27.85 24.21
CA ALA A 147 -2.63 -26.55 24.68
C ALA A 147 -3.45 -25.41 24.06
N HIS A 148 -3.56 -24.29 24.79
CA HIS A 148 -4.38 -23.14 24.38
C HIS A 148 -3.91 -22.48 23.08
N ASP A 149 -2.66 -22.65 22.68
CA ASP A 149 -2.07 -22.14 21.44
C ASP A 149 -2.25 -23.08 20.23
N HIS A 150 -2.80 -24.28 20.42
CA HIS A 150 -3.06 -25.22 19.32
C HIS A 150 -4.29 -24.81 18.46
N PRO A 151 -4.35 -25.21 17.19
CA PRO A 151 -5.48 -24.96 16.29
C PRO A 151 -6.82 -25.50 16.80
N LEU A 152 -7.87 -24.66 16.76
CA LEU A 152 -9.21 -25.01 17.26
C LEU A 152 -10.00 -25.93 16.33
N LEU A 153 -9.96 -25.70 15.02
CA LEU A 153 -10.82 -26.37 14.06
C LEU A 153 -10.68 -27.91 14.09
N PRO A 154 -9.46 -28.50 14.10
CA PRO A 154 -9.32 -29.95 14.24
C PRO A 154 -9.94 -30.51 15.52
N ALA A 155 -9.79 -29.80 16.65
CA ALA A 155 -10.35 -30.21 17.93
C ALA A 155 -11.89 -30.18 17.92
N VAL A 156 -12.47 -29.11 17.35
CA VAL A 156 -13.93 -28.98 17.20
C VAL A 156 -14.49 -30.06 16.25
N ALA A 157 -13.79 -30.35 15.14
CA ALA A 157 -14.19 -31.42 14.21
C ALA A 157 -14.22 -32.79 14.88
N LYS A 158 -13.18 -33.15 15.65
CA LYS A 158 -13.13 -34.40 16.41
C LYS A 158 -14.26 -34.51 17.42
N LEU A 159 -14.58 -33.41 18.10
CA LEU A 159 -15.66 -33.35 19.08
C LEU A 159 -17.02 -33.61 18.43
N PHE A 160 -17.35 -32.91 17.35
CA PHE A 160 -18.65 -33.06 16.69
C PHE A 160 -18.83 -34.47 16.12
N ALA A 161 -17.77 -35.06 15.56
CA ALA A 161 -17.77 -36.44 15.12
C ALA A 161 -18.01 -37.42 16.29
N ALA A 162 -17.38 -37.21 17.44
CA ALA A 162 -17.60 -38.03 18.64
C ALA A 162 -19.04 -37.95 19.18
N GLN A 163 -19.75 -36.85 18.86
CA GLN A 163 -21.17 -36.68 19.18
C GLN A 163 -22.13 -37.17 18.08
N GLY A 164 -21.61 -37.68 16.96
CA GLY A 164 -22.43 -38.07 15.81
C GLY A 164 -23.13 -36.90 15.13
N LYS A 165 -22.56 -35.68 15.22
CA LYS A 165 -23.14 -34.44 14.67
C LYS A 165 -22.34 -33.92 13.48
N ALA A 166 -23.05 -33.29 12.55
CA ALA A 166 -22.43 -32.57 11.45
C ALA A 166 -21.89 -31.20 11.91
N LEU A 167 -20.80 -30.74 11.32
CA LEU A 167 -20.13 -29.47 11.64
C LEU A 167 -19.81 -28.69 10.36
N THR A 168 -20.09 -27.40 10.34
CA THR A 168 -19.59 -26.51 9.28
C THR A 168 -18.09 -26.26 9.43
N ALA A 169 -17.26 -27.15 8.87
CA ALA A 169 -15.80 -27.08 8.94
C ALA A 169 -15.19 -25.85 8.21
N TRP A 170 -15.92 -25.29 7.24
CA TRP A 170 -15.57 -24.01 6.62
C TRP A 170 -16.83 -23.27 6.19
N PRO A 171 -16.95 -21.94 6.35
CA PRO A 171 -16.05 -20.99 7.03
C PRO A 171 -15.74 -21.32 8.48
N LYS A 172 -14.50 -21.12 8.94
CA LYS A 172 -14.06 -21.58 10.28
C LYS A 172 -14.85 -20.94 11.43
N LEU A 173 -15.25 -19.68 11.25
CA LEU A 173 -16.03 -18.93 12.23
C LEU A 173 -17.41 -19.57 12.50
N LEU A 174 -18.02 -20.21 11.49
CA LEU A 174 -19.27 -20.95 11.68
C LEU A 174 -19.05 -22.21 12.51
N ALA A 175 -17.96 -22.96 12.27
CA ALA A 175 -17.60 -24.10 13.12
C ALA A 175 -17.47 -23.71 14.60
N PHE A 176 -16.82 -22.57 14.87
CA PHE A 176 -16.64 -22.10 16.24
C PHE A 176 -17.95 -21.63 16.86
N GLN A 177 -18.82 -20.96 16.10
CA GLN A 177 -20.14 -20.58 16.57
C GLN A 177 -21.00 -21.81 16.87
N GLU A 178 -21.07 -22.80 15.98
CA GLU A 178 -21.81 -24.05 16.18
C GLU A 178 -21.32 -24.77 17.45
N ALA A 179 -20.00 -24.80 17.68
CA ALA A 179 -19.43 -25.37 18.89
C ALA A 179 -19.81 -24.62 20.17
N LEU A 180 -19.84 -23.28 20.12
CA LEU A 180 -20.26 -22.44 21.24
C LEU A 180 -21.76 -22.56 21.56
N GLU A 181 -22.60 -22.64 20.53
CA GLU A 181 -24.03 -22.88 20.68
C GLU A 181 -24.27 -24.26 21.31
N GLU A 182 -23.58 -25.29 20.82
CA GLU A 182 -23.64 -26.63 21.38
C GLU A 182 -23.18 -26.68 22.84
N LEU A 183 -22.11 -25.94 23.20
CA LEU A 183 -21.67 -25.78 24.59
C LEU A 183 -22.74 -25.17 25.49
N SER A 184 -23.38 -24.11 25.01
CA SER A 184 -24.39 -23.39 25.78
C SER A 184 -25.65 -24.23 26.01
N THR A 185 -25.94 -25.15 25.09
CA THR A 185 -27.17 -25.97 25.12
C THR A 185 -26.99 -27.26 25.92
N ASN A 186 -25.83 -27.91 25.82
CA ASN A 186 -25.59 -29.26 26.36
C ASN A 186 -24.37 -29.32 27.31
N GLY A 187 -24.13 -28.25 28.09
CA GLY A 187 -22.89 -27.92 28.83
C GLY A 187 -22.25 -28.94 29.78
N SER A 188 -22.71 -30.20 29.83
CA SER A 188 -22.16 -31.28 30.66
C SER A 188 -22.14 -32.67 30.01
N SER A 189 -22.59 -32.85 28.74
CA SER A 189 -22.78 -34.19 28.15
C SER A 189 -21.72 -34.62 27.13
N TRP A 190 -20.60 -33.91 27.03
CA TRP A 190 -19.59 -34.17 26.02
C TRP A 190 -18.68 -35.32 26.44
N SER A 191 -18.50 -36.32 25.56
CA SER A 191 -17.61 -37.44 25.78
C SER A 191 -16.14 -37.01 25.63
N PRO A 192 -15.21 -37.54 26.45
CA PRO A 192 -13.77 -37.31 26.28
C PRO A 192 -13.29 -37.74 24.89
N CYS A 193 -12.24 -37.09 24.39
CA CYS A 193 -11.71 -37.36 23.05
C CYS A 193 -11.31 -38.84 22.87
N PRO A 194 -11.81 -39.54 21.83
CA PRO A 194 -11.43 -40.93 21.57
C PRO A 194 -10.01 -41.12 21.00
N HIS A 195 -9.19 -40.06 20.94
CA HIS A 195 -7.83 -39.94 20.35
C HIS A 195 -7.63 -40.42 18.90
N ALA A 196 -8.60 -41.11 18.27
CA ALA A 196 -8.42 -41.80 16.99
C ALA A 196 -8.81 -40.99 15.74
N GLY A 197 -9.06 -39.69 15.83
CA GLY A 197 -9.51 -38.87 14.69
C GLY A 197 -8.43 -37.95 14.13
N VAL A 198 -8.24 -37.94 12.80
CA VAL A 198 -7.28 -37.08 12.08
C VAL A 198 -8.03 -36.20 11.09
N PHE A 199 -8.02 -34.89 11.34
CA PHE A 199 -8.72 -33.91 10.50
C PHE A 199 -7.82 -33.46 9.34
N VAL A 200 -8.35 -33.55 8.13
CA VAL A 200 -7.67 -33.14 6.89
C VAL A 200 -8.58 -32.20 6.11
N MET A 201 -8.06 -31.02 5.79
CA MET A 201 -8.67 -30.04 4.91
C MET A 201 -7.79 -29.90 3.66
N PRO A 202 -8.15 -30.53 2.54
CA PRO A 202 -7.46 -30.34 1.27
C PRO A 202 -7.57 -28.90 0.79
N LEU A 203 -6.46 -28.33 0.32
CA LEU A 203 -6.40 -27.01 -0.26
C LEU A 203 -6.08 -27.10 -1.76
N GLY A 204 -6.99 -26.55 -2.57
CA GLY A 204 -6.79 -26.37 -4.00
C GLY A 204 -5.79 -25.25 -4.34
N THR A 205 -5.73 -24.85 -5.60
CA THR A 205 -4.89 -23.74 -6.02
C THR A 205 -5.54 -22.39 -5.70
N GLN A 206 -4.74 -21.41 -5.28
CA GLN A 206 -5.20 -20.04 -4.99
C GLN A 206 -5.47 -19.19 -6.24
N VAL A 207 -5.56 -19.83 -7.41
CA VAL A 207 -5.84 -19.20 -8.70
C VAL A 207 -7.24 -19.62 -9.16
N SER A 208 -8.04 -18.66 -9.58
CA SER A 208 -9.45 -18.87 -9.89
C SER A 208 -9.90 -18.05 -11.10
N SER A 209 -10.82 -18.59 -11.89
CA SER A 209 -11.59 -17.80 -12.85
C SER A 209 -12.63 -16.92 -12.12
N LYS A 210 -13.19 -15.93 -12.83
CA LYS A 210 -14.26 -15.10 -12.28
C LYS A 210 -15.51 -15.93 -11.93
N ALA A 211 -15.88 -16.91 -12.76
CA ALA A 211 -17.00 -17.81 -12.48
C ALA A 211 -16.84 -18.57 -11.15
N TRP A 212 -15.62 -19.05 -10.85
CA TRP A 212 -15.32 -19.70 -9.57
C TRP A 212 -15.34 -18.70 -8.40
N LEU A 213 -14.87 -17.46 -8.60
CA LEU A 213 -14.94 -16.41 -7.59
C LEU A 213 -16.39 -15.98 -7.28
N GLU A 214 -17.24 -15.90 -8.28
CA GLU A 214 -18.67 -15.63 -8.12
C GLU A 214 -19.37 -16.78 -7.40
N ALA A 215 -19.03 -18.03 -7.74
CA ALA A 215 -19.62 -19.22 -7.13
C ALA A 215 -19.22 -19.41 -5.66
N CYS A 216 -18.01 -19.03 -5.26
CA CYS A 216 -17.45 -19.27 -3.91
C CYS A 216 -17.30 -18.01 -3.04
N GLY A 217 -17.48 -16.81 -3.61
CA GLY A 217 -17.44 -15.51 -2.93
C GLY A 217 -16.04 -15.01 -2.56
N SER A 218 -15.04 -15.89 -2.45
CA SER A 218 -13.65 -15.52 -2.15
C SER A 218 -12.64 -16.51 -2.71
N LEU A 219 -11.39 -16.06 -2.91
CA LEU A 219 -10.27 -16.94 -3.31
C LEU A 219 -10.06 -18.10 -2.32
N LYS A 220 -10.23 -17.85 -1.01
CA LYS A 220 -10.14 -18.89 0.02
C LYS A 220 -11.29 -19.90 -0.12
N GLY A 221 -12.49 -19.43 -0.47
CA GLY A 221 -13.60 -20.32 -0.79
C GLY A 221 -13.35 -21.17 -2.02
N VAL A 222 -12.71 -20.62 -3.05
CA VAL A 222 -12.30 -21.40 -4.22
C VAL A 222 -11.26 -22.44 -3.85
N GLU A 223 -10.25 -22.08 -3.07
CA GLU A 223 -9.22 -23.00 -2.56
C GLU A 223 -9.86 -24.18 -1.81
N MET A 224 -10.81 -23.90 -0.92
CA MET A 224 -11.50 -24.91 -0.11
C MET A 224 -12.44 -25.79 -0.93
N VAL A 225 -13.23 -25.21 -1.84
CA VAL A 225 -14.17 -25.95 -2.68
C VAL A 225 -13.44 -26.81 -3.71
N ARG A 226 -12.38 -26.29 -4.34
CA ARG A 226 -11.53 -27.08 -5.27
C ARG A 226 -10.70 -28.13 -4.55
N GLY A 227 -10.48 -27.98 -3.24
CA GLY A 227 -9.91 -29.00 -2.38
C GLY A 227 -10.75 -30.28 -2.30
N GLY A 228 -12.06 -30.20 -2.56
CA GLY A 228 -12.96 -31.36 -2.47
C GLY A 228 -13.52 -31.60 -1.07
N GLY A 229 -13.28 -30.68 -0.12
CA GLY A 229 -13.90 -30.70 1.21
C GLY A 229 -13.07 -31.40 2.29
N ALA A 230 -13.36 -31.05 3.56
CA ALA A 230 -12.74 -31.65 4.74
C ALA A 230 -13.06 -33.15 4.86
N ARG A 231 -12.16 -33.89 5.51
CA ARG A 231 -12.38 -35.28 5.91
C ARG A 231 -11.80 -35.55 7.29
N LEU A 232 -12.45 -36.44 8.03
CA LEU A 232 -11.95 -36.99 9.28
C LEU A 232 -11.57 -38.46 9.06
N PHE A 233 -10.29 -38.77 9.23
CA PHE A 233 -9.76 -40.12 9.12
C PHE A 233 -9.64 -40.78 10.48
N ALA A 234 -9.64 -42.11 10.49
CA ALA A 234 -9.20 -42.88 11.64
C ALA A 234 -7.66 -42.86 11.70
N ASP A 235 -7.10 -42.76 12.90
CA ASP A 235 -5.69 -43.02 13.16
C ASP A 235 -5.42 -44.52 12.98
N SER A 236 -4.99 -44.91 11.78
CA SER A 236 -4.77 -46.30 11.35
C SER A 236 -3.40 -46.47 10.66
N PRO A 237 -2.87 -47.70 10.56
CA PRO A 237 -1.66 -47.96 9.78
C PRO A 237 -1.73 -47.50 8.32
N GLU A 238 -2.94 -47.41 7.76
CA GLU A 238 -3.25 -47.00 6.39
C GLU A 238 -3.44 -45.49 6.22
N LEU A 239 -3.52 -44.71 7.32
CA LEU A 239 -3.82 -43.27 7.32
C LEU A 239 -3.03 -42.48 6.26
N VAL A 240 -1.72 -42.72 6.16
CA VAL A 240 -0.86 -42.00 5.21
C VAL A 240 -1.27 -42.28 3.76
N LEU A 241 -1.62 -43.53 3.44
CA LEU A 241 -2.06 -43.90 2.10
C LEU A 241 -3.40 -43.27 1.77
N GLU A 242 -4.36 -43.33 2.70
CA GLU A 242 -5.70 -42.79 2.51
C GLU A 242 -5.69 -41.26 2.34
N VAL A 243 -4.83 -40.55 3.09
CA VAL A 243 -4.65 -39.11 2.97
C VAL A 243 -3.97 -38.73 1.66
N LEU A 244 -2.90 -39.45 1.26
CA LEU A 244 -2.23 -39.19 -0.02
C LEU A 244 -3.16 -39.49 -1.21
N GLN A 245 -4.04 -40.49 -1.10
CA GLN A 245 -5.09 -40.77 -2.08
C GLN A 245 -6.10 -39.62 -2.17
N GLN A 246 -6.63 -39.16 -1.03
CA GLN A 246 -7.57 -38.03 -1.03
C GLN A 246 -6.94 -36.77 -1.65
N LEU A 247 -5.67 -36.51 -1.36
CA LEU A 247 -4.95 -35.34 -1.87
C LEU A 247 -4.44 -35.51 -3.31
N GLY A 248 -4.63 -36.67 -3.93
CA GLY A 248 -4.27 -36.96 -5.31
C GLY A 248 -2.79 -37.27 -5.56
N TYR A 249 -1.99 -37.54 -4.52
CA TYR A 249 -0.57 -37.89 -4.65
C TYR A 249 -0.32 -39.37 -4.92
N TYR A 250 -1.27 -40.24 -4.56
CA TYR A 250 -1.10 -41.70 -4.59
C TYR A 250 -2.39 -42.40 -5.03
N GLY A 251 -2.28 -43.59 -5.62
CA GLY A 251 -3.44 -44.47 -5.89
C GLY A 251 -4.01 -44.43 -7.30
N ASP A 252 -3.28 -43.86 -8.26
CA ASP A 252 -3.54 -44.06 -9.70
C ASP A 252 -2.35 -44.77 -10.38
N GLU A 253 -2.57 -45.34 -11.56
CA GLU A 253 -1.58 -46.15 -12.32
C GLU A 253 -0.26 -45.40 -12.61
N LEU A 254 -0.26 -44.07 -12.54
CA LEU A 254 0.93 -43.24 -12.79
C LEU A 254 1.54 -42.67 -11.50
N ASN A 255 1.00 -43.01 -10.33
CA ASN A 255 1.43 -42.55 -9.01
C ASN A 255 1.40 -43.70 -7.98
N GLU A 256 1.99 -44.85 -8.33
CA GLU A 256 2.04 -46.06 -7.47
C GLU A 256 3.26 -46.11 -6.54
N ASP A 257 4.30 -45.29 -6.77
CA ASP A 257 5.49 -45.24 -5.91
C ASP A 257 5.21 -44.40 -4.65
N LEU A 258 4.94 -45.09 -3.53
CA LEU A 258 4.64 -44.45 -2.25
C LEU A 258 5.78 -43.56 -1.75
N SER A 259 7.04 -43.94 -2.00
CA SER A 259 8.20 -43.16 -1.55
C SER A 259 8.24 -41.81 -2.25
N GLU A 260 8.04 -41.81 -3.57
CA GLU A 260 8.04 -40.58 -4.37
C GLU A 260 6.76 -39.75 -4.16
N ALA A 261 5.62 -40.38 -3.88
CA ALA A 261 4.41 -39.69 -3.48
C ALA A 261 4.61 -38.89 -2.18
N ILE A 262 5.27 -39.48 -1.17
CA ILE A 262 5.59 -38.78 0.08
C ILE A 262 6.59 -37.65 -0.16
N ASP A 263 7.62 -37.85 -0.99
CA ASP A 263 8.59 -36.80 -1.33
C ASP A 263 7.91 -35.63 -2.04
N THR A 264 7.06 -35.93 -3.02
CA THR A 264 6.31 -34.92 -3.77
C THR A 264 5.39 -34.15 -2.82
N PHE A 265 4.68 -34.83 -1.91
CA PHE A 265 3.86 -34.19 -0.89
C PHE A 265 4.68 -33.29 0.03
N ALA A 266 5.79 -33.77 0.58
CA ALA A 266 6.59 -33.07 1.58
C ALA A 266 7.29 -31.83 1.01
N GLU A 267 7.61 -31.85 -0.27
CA GLU A 267 8.31 -30.75 -0.93
C GLU A 267 7.37 -29.75 -1.64
N MET A 268 6.05 -29.90 -1.52
CA MET A 268 5.08 -28.87 -1.92
C MET A 268 5.11 -27.70 -0.94
N LYS A 269 5.11 -26.46 -1.45
CA LYS A 269 5.43 -25.25 -0.68
C LYS A 269 4.58 -25.07 0.60
N GLY A 270 3.28 -25.37 0.55
CA GLY A 270 2.40 -25.26 1.71
C GLY A 270 2.65 -26.38 2.73
N ASN A 271 2.79 -27.61 2.23
CA ASN A 271 3.02 -28.79 3.06
C ASN A 271 4.39 -28.72 3.75
N SER A 272 5.44 -28.30 3.04
CA SER A 272 6.79 -28.12 3.60
C SER A 272 6.80 -27.10 4.73
N LYS A 273 6.00 -26.03 4.61
CA LYS A 273 5.83 -25.02 5.67
C LYS A 273 5.13 -25.59 6.90
N ALA A 274 4.10 -26.41 6.71
CA ALA A 274 3.39 -27.09 7.80
C ALA A 274 4.32 -28.09 8.53
N LEU A 275 5.06 -28.91 7.78
CA LEU A 275 6.04 -29.85 8.36
C LEU A 275 7.13 -29.12 9.16
N ALA A 276 7.66 -28.02 8.63
CA ALA A 276 8.66 -27.21 9.32
C ALA A 276 8.14 -26.57 10.62
N ALA A 277 6.86 -26.21 10.69
CA ALA A 277 6.25 -25.62 11.89
C ALA A 277 6.28 -26.56 13.10
N ILE A 278 6.31 -27.88 12.87
CA ILE A 278 6.43 -28.91 13.91
C ILE A 278 7.81 -29.58 13.92
N SER A 279 8.80 -28.98 13.25
CA SER A 279 10.18 -29.48 13.17
C SER A 279 10.31 -30.89 12.57
N ILE A 280 9.37 -31.28 11.70
CA ILE A 280 9.47 -32.52 10.92
C ILE A 280 10.09 -32.20 9.56
N SER A 281 11.11 -32.98 9.18
CA SER A 281 11.75 -32.90 7.87
C SER A 281 11.77 -34.28 7.25
N ILE A 282 11.14 -34.44 6.09
CA ILE A 282 11.15 -35.67 5.31
C ILE A 282 12.10 -35.47 4.14
N LYS A 283 13.13 -36.31 4.02
CA LYS A 283 14.14 -36.21 2.96
C LYS A 283 14.01 -37.35 1.96
N PRO A 284 14.33 -37.13 0.66
CA PRO A 284 14.21 -38.16 -0.38
C PRO A 284 15.04 -39.42 -0.15
N ASP A 285 16.16 -39.32 0.55
CA ASP A 285 17.07 -40.42 0.88
C ASP A 285 16.59 -41.32 2.04
N TYR A 286 15.53 -40.92 2.74
CA TYR A 286 14.99 -41.72 3.83
C TYR A 286 14.28 -42.99 3.32
N PRO A 287 14.38 -44.12 4.06
CA PRO A 287 13.58 -45.31 3.76
C PRO A 287 12.07 -45.00 3.78
N VAL A 288 11.30 -45.64 2.90
CA VAL A 288 9.85 -45.40 2.77
C VAL A 288 9.08 -45.56 4.09
N HIS A 289 9.48 -46.49 4.95
CA HIS A 289 8.87 -46.68 6.26
C HIS A 289 9.15 -45.52 7.22
N THR A 290 10.35 -44.92 7.17
CA THR A 290 10.71 -43.72 7.94
C THR A 290 9.94 -42.50 7.43
N LYS A 291 9.86 -42.32 6.11
CA LYS A 291 9.04 -41.27 5.48
C LYS A 291 7.58 -41.39 5.92
N ARG A 292 7.02 -42.60 5.87
CA ARG A 292 5.66 -42.90 6.31
C ARG A 292 5.45 -42.58 7.79
N ALA A 293 6.36 -42.98 8.66
CA ALA A 293 6.26 -42.71 10.10
C ALA A 293 6.31 -41.20 10.41
N LEU A 294 7.20 -40.45 9.76
CA LEU A 294 7.30 -39.00 9.91
C LEU A 294 6.05 -38.27 9.41
N LEU A 295 5.52 -38.69 8.25
CA LEU A 295 4.29 -38.12 7.71
C LEU A 295 3.08 -38.46 8.60
N HIS A 296 2.99 -39.70 9.08
CA HIS A 296 1.97 -40.10 10.04
C HIS A 296 2.02 -39.21 11.30
N ALA A 297 3.21 -39.01 11.88
CA ALA A 297 3.42 -38.13 13.03
C ALA A 297 3.00 -36.67 12.75
N ALA A 298 3.20 -36.19 11.52
CA ALA A 298 2.73 -34.88 11.12
C ALA A 298 1.20 -34.80 11.02
N LEU A 299 0.56 -35.80 10.43
CA LEU A 299 -0.89 -35.84 10.23
C LEU A 299 -1.66 -35.92 11.56
N VAL A 300 -1.16 -36.69 12.53
CA VAL A 300 -1.79 -36.80 13.86
C VAL A 300 -1.47 -35.61 14.77
N SER A 301 -0.56 -34.71 14.37
CA SER A 301 -0.07 -33.64 15.23
C SER A 301 -1.16 -32.64 15.58
N PRO A 302 -1.42 -32.37 16.87
CA PRO A 302 -2.42 -31.39 17.31
C PRO A 302 -1.96 -29.94 17.11
N LYS A 303 -0.70 -29.72 16.71
CA LYS A 303 -0.11 -28.40 16.47
C LYS A 303 -0.44 -27.85 15.08
N LEU A 304 -0.97 -28.68 14.18
CA LEU A 304 -1.28 -28.29 12.80
C LEU A 304 -2.78 -28.07 12.60
N HIS A 305 -3.14 -27.20 11.66
CA HIS A 305 -4.53 -26.91 11.29
C HIS A 305 -5.19 -28.05 10.49
N GLY A 306 -4.45 -29.09 10.11
CA GLY A 306 -4.90 -30.15 9.21
C GLY A 306 -5.06 -29.71 7.75
N GLU A 307 -4.57 -28.51 7.38
CA GLU A 307 -4.66 -27.96 6.03
C GLU A 307 -3.49 -28.47 5.15
N TRP A 308 -3.80 -29.18 4.05
CA TRP A 308 -2.81 -29.82 3.18
C TRP A 308 -3.08 -29.54 1.70
N GLN A 309 -2.04 -29.18 0.94
CA GLN A 309 -2.15 -28.86 -0.48
C GLN A 309 -2.36 -30.12 -1.33
N LEU A 310 -3.29 -30.04 -2.30
CA LEU A 310 -3.47 -31.07 -3.34
C LEU A 310 -2.21 -31.27 -4.18
N ALA A 311 -2.13 -32.43 -4.84
CA ALA A 311 -1.11 -32.74 -5.83
C ALA A 311 -1.03 -31.67 -6.94
N PRO A 312 0.16 -31.45 -7.54
CA PRO A 312 0.37 -30.40 -8.53
C PRO A 312 -0.51 -30.61 -9.78
N SER A 313 -1.11 -29.52 -10.28
CA SER A 313 -1.84 -29.52 -11.56
C SER A 313 -0.87 -29.50 -12.75
N ASP A 314 -1.23 -30.23 -13.82
CA ASP A 314 -0.50 -30.27 -15.08
C ASP A 314 -0.95 -29.20 -16.10
N ASP A 315 -1.90 -28.33 -15.75
CA ASP A 315 -2.52 -27.36 -16.68
C ASP A 315 -1.52 -26.44 -17.40
N LEU A 316 -0.50 -26.00 -16.68
CA LEU A 316 0.58 -25.15 -17.22
C LEU A 316 1.60 -25.96 -18.00
N VAL A 317 1.92 -27.15 -17.49
CA VAL A 317 2.89 -28.07 -18.07
C VAL A 317 2.43 -28.45 -19.47
N ARG A 318 1.16 -28.81 -19.61
CA ARG A 318 0.51 -29.09 -20.90
C ARG A 318 0.61 -27.92 -21.88
N GLY A 319 0.39 -26.69 -21.40
CA GLY A 319 0.50 -25.48 -22.22
C GLY A 319 1.93 -25.25 -22.72
N HIS A 320 2.92 -25.43 -21.85
CA HIS A 320 4.32 -25.23 -22.19
C HIS A 320 4.85 -26.31 -23.14
N LEU A 321 4.56 -27.59 -22.86
CA LEU A 321 4.96 -28.72 -23.70
C LEU A 321 4.34 -28.63 -25.10
N LEU A 322 3.09 -28.17 -25.21
CA LEU A 322 2.44 -27.92 -26.50
C LEU A 322 3.14 -26.79 -27.28
N ALA A 323 3.44 -25.67 -26.61
CA ALA A 323 4.06 -24.51 -27.25
C ALA A 323 5.47 -24.80 -27.80
N HIS A 324 6.18 -25.78 -27.22
CA HIS A 324 7.54 -26.16 -27.59
C HIS A 324 7.60 -27.48 -28.36
N GLY A 325 6.46 -27.98 -28.84
CA GLY A 325 6.40 -29.16 -29.73
C GLY A 325 6.61 -30.52 -29.05
N TRP A 326 6.64 -30.58 -27.71
CA TRP A 326 6.74 -31.83 -26.95
C TRP A 326 5.39 -32.55 -26.80
N LEU A 327 4.28 -31.83 -26.98
CA LEU A 327 2.93 -32.39 -27.07
C LEU A 327 2.26 -31.94 -28.37
N ARG A 328 1.43 -32.82 -28.96
CA ARG A 328 0.65 -32.52 -30.17
C ARG A 328 -0.65 -31.77 -29.89
N GLN A 329 -1.26 -32.03 -28.74
CA GLN A 329 -2.53 -31.43 -28.33
C GLN A 329 -2.59 -31.30 -26.81
N ARG A 330 -3.32 -30.28 -26.33
CA ARG A 330 -3.45 -29.99 -24.89
C ARG A 330 -4.22 -31.08 -24.14
N ALA A 331 -5.21 -31.69 -24.81
CA ALA A 331 -6.07 -32.74 -24.28
C ALA A 331 -5.44 -34.15 -24.36
N ALA A 332 -4.12 -34.27 -24.54
CA ALA A 332 -3.43 -35.55 -24.57
C ALA A 332 -3.65 -36.35 -23.28
N SER A 333 -3.54 -37.68 -23.33
CA SER A 333 -3.75 -38.51 -22.14
C SER A 333 -2.69 -38.21 -21.07
N ARG A 334 -2.97 -38.50 -19.79
CA ARG A 334 -1.96 -38.32 -18.73
C ARG A 334 -0.70 -39.15 -18.99
N LEU A 335 -0.84 -40.33 -19.62
CA LEU A 335 0.28 -41.15 -20.04
C LEU A 335 1.15 -40.43 -21.09
N ASP A 336 0.54 -39.84 -22.13
CA ASP A 336 1.28 -39.09 -23.16
C ASP A 336 2.03 -37.88 -22.57
N VAL A 337 1.39 -37.16 -21.63
CA VAL A 337 2.03 -36.04 -20.93
C VAL A 337 3.17 -36.52 -20.05
N PHE A 338 3.03 -37.67 -19.39
CA PHE A 338 4.09 -38.26 -18.60
C PHE A 338 5.29 -38.64 -19.47
N THR A 339 5.05 -39.31 -20.60
CA THR A 339 6.10 -39.65 -21.56
C THR A 339 6.81 -38.40 -22.07
N ALA A 340 6.07 -37.34 -22.41
CA ALA A 340 6.65 -36.07 -22.84
C ALA A 340 7.51 -35.41 -21.73
N LEU A 341 7.07 -35.49 -20.47
CA LEU A 341 7.83 -34.98 -19.33
C LEU A 341 9.13 -35.76 -19.12
N CYS A 342 9.11 -37.08 -19.25
CA CYS A 342 10.30 -37.92 -19.15
C CYS A 342 11.30 -37.60 -20.28
N SER A 343 10.84 -37.54 -21.53
CA SER A 343 11.69 -37.17 -22.67
C SER A 343 12.26 -35.75 -22.54
N PHE A 344 11.46 -34.79 -22.04
CA PHE A 344 11.95 -33.44 -21.75
C PHE A 344 13.03 -33.45 -20.67
N SER A 345 12.82 -34.23 -19.60
CA SER A 345 13.74 -34.33 -18.47
C SER A 345 15.08 -34.92 -18.90
N GLU A 346 15.06 -35.95 -19.74
CA GLU A 346 16.26 -36.53 -20.36
C GLU A 346 17.00 -35.52 -21.23
N ALA A 347 16.28 -34.79 -22.10
CA ALA A 347 16.88 -33.81 -23.00
C ALA A 347 17.52 -32.62 -22.27
N HIS A 348 17.06 -32.30 -21.06
CA HIS A 348 17.52 -31.14 -20.28
C HIS A 348 18.31 -31.51 -19.01
N GLY A 349 18.63 -32.80 -18.82
CA GLY A 349 19.41 -33.28 -17.67
C GLY A 349 18.71 -33.09 -16.31
N LEU A 350 17.38 -33.17 -16.28
CA LEU A 350 16.59 -33.10 -15.04
C LEU A 350 16.46 -34.47 -14.38
N PRO A 351 16.28 -34.53 -13.04
CA PRO A 351 16.02 -35.79 -12.35
C PRO A 351 14.79 -36.51 -12.93
N LEU A 352 14.97 -37.76 -13.35
CA LEU A 352 13.87 -38.62 -13.78
C LEU A 352 13.02 -39.02 -12.58
N ARG A 353 11.72 -38.81 -12.71
CA ARG A 353 10.70 -39.09 -11.69
C ARG A 353 9.90 -40.32 -12.11
N ARG A 354 9.55 -41.19 -11.15
CA ARG A 354 8.81 -42.43 -11.38
C ARG A 354 7.30 -42.20 -11.35
N THR A 355 6.86 -41.09 -10.78
CA THR A 355 5.45 -40.73 -10.64
C THR A 355 5.10 -39.51 -11.50
N TYR A 356 3.86 -39.46 -11.97
CA TYR A 356 3.33 -38.34 -12.74
C TYR A 356 3.45 -37.03 -11.97
N ASN A 357 3.00 -37.03 -10.72
CA ASN A 357 3.00 -35.83 -9.89
C ASN A 357 4.43 -35.36 -9.60
N GLY A 358 5.37 -36.29 -9.39
CA GLY A 358 6.78 -35.99 -9.27
C GLY A 358 7.34 -35.30 -10.52
N ALA A 359 7.05 -35.83 -11.71
CA ALA A 359 7.50 -35.26 -12.98
C ALA A 359 6.90 -33.87 -13.27
N VAL A 360 5.59 -33.70 -13.04
CA VAL A 360 4.90 -32.41 -13.18
C VAL A 360 5.53 -31.35 -12.27
N ARG A 361 5.85 -31.73 -11.03
CA ARG A 361 6.48 -30.84 -10.05
C ARG A 361 7.92 -30.49 -10.42
N GLU A 362 8.73 -31.47 -10.81
CA GLU A 362 10.13 -31.24 -11.21
C GLU A 362 10.20 -30.27 -12.39
N PHE A 363 9.34 -30.48 -13.38
CA PHE A 363 9.20 -29.59 -14.53
C PHE A 363 8.74 -28.19 -14.13
N SER A 364 7.73 -28.07 -13.25
CA SER A 364 7.24 -26.78 -12.75
C SER A 364 8.33 -26.00 -11.97
N ASN A 365 9.16 -26.71 -11.20
CA ASN A 365 10.32 -26.15 -10.52
C ASN A 365 11.38 -25.66 -11.50
N HIS A 366 11.64 -26.43 -12.56
CA HIS A 366 12.56 -26.03 -13.63
C HIS A 366 12.07 -24.75 -14.33
N LEU A 367 10.81 -24.69 -14.72
CA LEU A 367 10.22 -23.49 -15.34
C LEU A 367 10.33 -22.26 -14.43
N THR A 368 10.09 -22.43 -13.13
CA THR A 368 10.21 -21.34 -12.15
C THR A 368 11.65 -20.86 -11.97
N LYS A 369 12.65 -21.73 -12.16
CA LYS A 369 14.08 -21.34 -12.08
C LYS A 369 14.55 -20.63 -13.34
N VAL A 370 14.09 -21.05 -14.52
CA VAL A 370 14.46 -20.46 -15.82
C VAL A 370 13.73 -19.12 -16.05
N ASP A 371 12.47 -19.05 -15.66
CA ASP A 371 11.67 -17.82 -15.67
C ASP A 371 10.93 -17.68 -14.33
N PRO A 372 11.47 -16.87 -13.39
CA PRO A 372 10.84 -16.61 -12.10
C PRO A 372 9.43 -16.01 -12.18
N SER A 373 9.03 -15.49 -13.35
CA SER A 373 7.67 -15.01 -13.57
C SER A 373 6.65 -16.14 -13.75
N LEU A 374 7.08 -17.33 -14.18
CA LEU A 374 6.23 -18.54 -14.27
C LEU A 374 5.91 -19.14 -12.90
N GLY A 375 6.79 -18.96 -11.90
CA GLY A 375 6.51 -19.33 -10.50
C GLY A 375 5.43 -18.49 -9.82
N LEU A 376 5.06 -17.36 -10.43
CA LEU A 376 3.89 -16.54 -10.05
C LEU A 376 2.65 -16.88 -10.89
N LEU A 377 2.80 -17.66 -11.96
CA LEU A 377 1.76 -18.00 -12.95
C LEU A 377 1.33 -19.46 -12.88
N GLY A 378 1.41 -20.05 -11.68
CA GLY A 378 0.89 -21.35 -11.25
C GLY A 378 -0.62 -21.59 -11.43
N GLY A 379 -1.23 -21.31 -12.59
CA GLY A 379 -2.58 -21.76 -12.93
C GLY A 379 -3.19 -21.14 -14.19
N GLY A 380 -3.24 -21.92 -15.28
CA GLY A 380 -4.23 -21.79 -16.37
C GLY A 380 -4.07 -20.65 -17.39
N LEU A 381 -3.36 -20.92 -18.49
CA LEU A 381 -3.62 -20.27 -19.78
C LEU A 381 -5.00 -20.74 -20.29
N ALA A 382 -5.99 -19.85 -20.42
CA ALA A 382 -7.07 -20.01 -21.39
C ALA A 382 -6.69 -19.20 -22.64
N LEU A 383 -6.31 -19.90 -23.70
CA LEU A 383 -6.16 -19.30 -25.03
C LEU A 383 -7.54 -18.90 -25.53
N GLY A 384 -7.76 -17.59 -25.65
CA GLY A 384 -8.70 -16.95 -26.58
C GLY A 384 -10.17 -17.34 -26.50
N LEU A 385 -10.97 -16.51 -25.82
CA LEU A 385 -12.25 -15.99 -26.33
C LEU A 385 -12.59 -14.72 -25.51
N ARG A 386 -12.68 -13.58 -26.20
CA ARG A 386 -13.02 -12.27 -25.64
C ARG A 386 -14.49 -12.26 -25.23
N VAL A 387 -14.76 -11.94 -23.96
CA VAL A 387 -16.00 -11.28 -23.49
C VAL A 387 -15.58 -10.20 -22.47
N PRO A 388 -16.11 -8.96 -22.55
CA PRO A 388 -15.58 -7.83 -21.80
C PRO A 388 -16.13 -7.84 -20.37
N GLU A 389 -15.24 -7.78 -19.38
CA GLU A 389 -15.62 -7.56 -17.99
C GLU A 389 -14.86 -6.37 -17.42
N GLU A 390 -15.65 -5.53 -16.73
CA GLU A 390 -15.33 -4.24 -16.15
C GLU A 390 -14.15 -4.32 -15.18
N ASN A 391 -13.03 -3.70 -15.56
CA ASN A 391 -11.89 -3.44 -14.69
C ASN A 391 -11.99 -2.01 -14.14
N SER A 392 -12.47 -1.90 -12.89
CA SER A 392 -12.15 -0.78 -12.02
C SER A 392 -10.81 -1.03 -11.32
N GLU A 393 -9.69 -0.90 -12.02
CA GLU A 393 -8.41 -0.61 -11.36
C GLU A 393 -7.40 -0.06 -12.37
N CYS A 394 -6.63 0.91 -11.88
CA CYS A 394 -5.65 1.69 -12.60
C CYS A 394 -4.47 0.79 -13.00
N ASP A 395 -4.28 0.52 -14.30
CA ASP A 395 -2.96 0.22 -14.82
C ASP A 395 -2.79 0.63 -16.30
N GLU A 396 -1.63 1.22 -16.57
CA GLU A 396 -1.16 1.68 -17.87
C GLU A 396 -1.00 0.49 -18.83
N PHE A 397 -1.91 0.36 -19.80
CA PHE A 397 -1.74 -0.59 -20.91
C PHE A 397 -1.21 0.07 -22.20
N LEU A 398 -0.45 -0.77 -22.92
CA LEU A 398 -0.10 -0.80 -24.35
C LEU A 398 1.28 -0.27 -24.80
N GLU A 399 2.08 -1.27 -25.18
CA GLU A 399 2.75 -1.52 -26.46
C GLU A 399 3.73 -0.51 -27.07
N TYR A 400 4.57 -1.12 -27.90
CA TYR A 400 5.92 -0.77 -28.30
C TYR A 400 5.86 -0.30 -29.75
N GLU A 401 6.24 0.94 -30.05
CA GLU A 401 6.51 1.33 -31.44
C GLU A 401 7.75 2.22 -31.52
N ALA A 402 8.56 1.90 -32.51
CA ALA A 402 9.82 2.52 -32.87
C ALA A 402 9.61 3.96 -33.34
N GLY A 403 10.63 4.79 -33.14
CA GLY A 403 10.59 6.20 -33.53
C GLY A 403 10.42 6.37 -35.04
N GLU A 404 9.43 7.18 -35.41
CA GLU A 404 9.38 7.82 -36.72
C GLU A 404 9.50 9.35 -36.56
N ALA A 405 10.34 9.92 -37.41
CA ALA A 405 10.68 11.32 -37.45
C ALA A 405 9.47 12.18 -37.86
N ALA A 406 9.37 13.36 -37.25
CA ALA A 406 8.33 14.33 -37.50
C ALA A 406 8.33 14.82 -38.96
N HIS A 407 7.23 14.58 -39.67
CA HIS A 407 6.82 15.39 -40.83
C HIS A 407 5.59 16.22 -40.49
N GLY A 408 5.63 17.47 -40.95
CA GLY A 408 4.87 18.60 -40.41
C GLY A 408 3.36 18.42 -40.38
N ALA A 409 2.79 18.53 -39.19
CA ALA A 409 1.38 18.82 -38.97
C ALA A 409 1.25 20.30 -38.54
N PRO A 410 0.18 21.02 -38.96
CA PRO A 410 0.07 22.46 -38.79
C PRO A 410 0.05 22.83 -37.30
N ALA A 411 0.95 23.74 -36.92
CA ALA A 411 1.00 24.30 -35.58
C ALA A 411 -0.30 25.07 -35.30
N VAL A 412 -0.99 24.74 -34.21
CA VAL A 412 -2.03 25.60 -33.64
C VAL A 412 -1.32 26.77 -32.97
N VAL A 413 -1.07 27.83 -33.75
CA VAL A 413 -0.58 29.10 -33.24
C VAL A 413 -1.79 29.86 -32.69
N LEU A 414 -1.95 29.86 -31.37
CA LEU A 414 -2.89 30.76 -30.69
C LEU A 414 -2.09 31.94 -30.15
N ALA A 415 -2.36 33.12 -30.73
CA ALA A 415 -1.71 34.37 -30.41
C ALA A 415 -2.05 34.88 -29.00
N ASP A 416 -1.04 35.47 -28.38
CA ASP A 416 -0.93 36.01 -27.01
C ASP A 416 -1.75 37.30 -26.76
N SER A 417 -3.00 37.37 -27.24
CA SER A 417 -3.81 38.61 -27.18
C SER A 417 -5.27 38.43 -26.75
N ARG A 418 -5.64 37.28 -26.17
CA ARG A 418 -7.01 37.11 -25.66
C ARG A 418 -7.15 37.68 -24.25
N SER A 419 -8.04 38.65 -24.09
CA SER A 419 -8.49 39.16 -22.79
C SER A 419 -9.33 38.15 -22.00
N SER A 420 -9.71 37.02 -22.61
CA SER A 420 -10.57 35.99 -22.02
C SER A 420 -9.90 34.61 -22.06
N ILE A 421 -9.98 33.90 -20.94
CA ILE A 421 -9.56 32.50 -20.79
C ILE A 421 -10.30 31.60 -21.80
N ALA A 422 -9.60 30.64 -22.40
CA ALA A 422 -10.19 29.68 -23.34
C ALA A 422 -11.23 28.77 -22.65
N THR A 423 -12.25 28.36 -23.40
CA THR A 423 -13.26 27.41 -22.91
C THR A 423 -12.92 26.00 -23.39
N LEU A 424 -12.83 25.06 -22.45
CA LEU A 424 -12.72 23.62 -22.68
C LEU A 424 -14.08 22.97 -22.45
N ARG A 425 -14.69 22.42 -23.50
CA ARG A 425 -15.91 21.61 -23.38
C ARG A 425 -15.59 20.13 -23.35
N ILE A 426 -16.24 19.43 -22.44
CA ILE A 426 -16.11 17.97 -22.25
C ILE A 426 -17.44 17.31 -22.59
N PHE A 427 -17.39 16.36 -23.51
CA PHE A 427 -18.53 15.53 -23.90
C PHE A 427 -18.27 14.06 -23.57
N GLY A 428 -19.17 13.46 -22.80
CA GLY A 428 -19.03 12.10 -22.26
C GLY A 428 -18.55 12.08 -20.80
N GLY A 429 -18.47 10.90 -20.21
CA GLY A 429 -18.17 10.72 -18.78
C GLY A 429 -19.34 11.04 -17.84
N PRO A 430 -19.11 11.02 -16.52
CA PRO A 430 -20.16 11.18 -15.51
C PRO A 430 -20.76 12.58 -15.57
N GLU A 431 -22.00 12.70 -15.11
CA GLU A 431 -22.61 14.01 -14.93
C GLU A 431 -21.86 14.80 -13.84
N PRO A 432 -21.68 16.12 -14.00
CA PRO A 432 -21.13 16.96 -12.95
C PRO A 432 -22.01 16.90 -11.70
N PRO A 433 -21.41 17.01 -10.49
CA PRO A 433 -22.18 17.14 -9.27
C PRO A 433 -23.17 18.32 -9.35
N PRO A 434 -24.34 18.21 -8.70
CA PRO A 434 -25.35 19.24 -8.75
C PRO A 434 -24.86 20.52 -8.05
N ARG A 435 -25.31 21.69 -8.53
CA ARG A 435 -24.84 23.01 -8.04
C ARG A 435 -25.20 23.29 -6.59
N ASP A 436 -26.20 22.60 -6.05
CA ASP A 436 -26.63 22.69 -4.67
C ASP A 436 -25.98 21.65 -3.76
N LEU A 437 -25.01 20.87 -4.27
CA LEU A 437 -24.29 19.85 -3.51
C LEU A 437 -23.72 20.43 -2.20
N ASN A 438 -24.22 19.91 -1.08
CA ASN A 438 -23.64 20.16 0.23
C ASN A 438 -22.52 19.15 0.49
N TRP A 439 -21.32 19.46 0.01
CA TRP A 439 -20.17 18.58 0.21
C TRP A 439 -19.71 18.60 1.67
N VAL A 440 -19.62 17.42 2.28
CA VAL A 440 -19.11 17.26 3.63
C VAL A 440 -17.61 16.92 3.56
N PRO A 441 -16.73 17.69 4.24
CA PRO A 441 -15.29 17.46 4.27
C PRO A 441 -14.91 16.30 5.21
N ARG A 442 -15.57 15.16 5.04
CA ARG A 442 -15.45 13.95 5.83
C ARG A 442 -15.57 12.76 4.90
N VAL A 443 -14.67 11.80 5.01
CA VAL A 443 -14.71 10.58 4.19
C VAL A 443 -15.65 9.57 4.81
N CYS A 444 -16.47 8.91 3.99
CA CYS A 444 -17.27 7.80 4.48
C CYS A 444 -16.37 6.64 4.92
N THR A 445 -16.59 6.15 6.13
CA THR A 445 -15.89 4.98 6.67
C THR A 445 -16.92 3.95 7.11
N PRO A 446 -16.53 2.68 7.30
CA PRO A 446 -17.44 1.68 7.86
C PRO A 446 -18.00 2.05 9.24
N LEU A 447 -17.38 3.01 9.95
CA LEU A 447 -17.85 3.51 11.24
C LEU A 447 -18.76 4.74 11.11
N TYR A 448 -18.85 5.34 9.93
CA TYR A 448 -19.60 6.56 9.68
C TYR A 448 -20.12 6.56 8.24
N GLU A 449 -21.18 5.80 8.01
CA GLU A 449 -21.93 5.75 6.75
C GLU A 449 -23.11 6.74 6.79
N GLY A 450 -23.53 7.25 5.63
CA GLY A 450 -24.71 8.11 5.50
C GLY A 450 -24.41 9.55 5.04
N PRO A 451 -25.40 10.46 5.08
CA PRO A 451 -25.29 11.78 4.42
C PRO A 451 -24.30 12.75 5.11
N GLY A 452 -23.73 12.37 6.27
CA GLY A 452 -22.74 13.14 7.00
C GLY A 452 -21.29 12.90 6.55
N CYS A 453 -21.08 12.29 5.39
CA CYS A 453 -19.77 12.01 4.79
C CYS A 453 -19.85 12.00 3.25
N SER A 454 -18.70 12.11 2.60
CA SER A 454 -18.54 12.07 1.15
C SER A 454 -17.73 10.81 0.75
N ASN A 455 -18.21 10.09 -0.26
CA ASN A 455 -17.49 8.96 -0.84
C ASN A 455 -16.34 9.44 -1.74
N VAL A 456 -15.26 8.65 -1.77
CA VAL A 456 -14.21 8.82 -2.78
C VAL A 456 -14.72 8.25 -4.10
N THR A 457 -14.63 9.04 -5.17
CA THR A 457 -15.09 8.61 -6.49
C THR A 457 -13.93 8.65 -7.47
N HIS A 458 -13.88 7.63 -8.33
CA HIS A 458 -12.93 7.54 -9.41
C HIS A 458 -13.69 7.31 -10.71
N TRP A 459 -13.24 7.97 -11.76
CA TRP A 459 -13.79 7.78 -13.09
C TRP A 459 -12.66 7.57 -14.10
N ASN A 460 -12.89 6.70 -15.07
CA ASN A 460 -11.99 6.44 -16.18
C ASN A 460 -12.84 6.11 -17.40
N GLY A 461 -12.54 6.76 -18.52
CA GLY A 461 -13.23 6.50 -19.78
C GLY A 461 -12.69 7.34 -20.91
N THR A 462 -13.44 7.39 -21.99
CA THR A 462 -13.13 8.17 -23.18
C THR A 462 -14.11 9.31 -23.31
N VAL A 463 -13.61 10.51 -23.59
CA VAL A 463 -14.40 11.72 -23.84
C VAL A 463 -14.01 12.36 -25.16
N ARG A 464 -14.87 13.23 -25.68
CA ARG A 464 -14.53 14.18 -26.72
C ARG A 464 -14.28 15.54 -26.07
N LEU A 465 -13.15 16.16 -26.40
CA LEU A 465 -12.81 17.51 -25.95
C LEU A 465 -13.04 18.50 -27.09
N GLU A 466 -13.45 19.71 -26.73
CA GLU A 466 -13.50 20.85 -27.65
C GLU A 466 -12.82 22.05 -26.98
N ILE A 467 -11.77 22.57 -27.61
CA ILE A 467 -11.01 23.73 -27.11
C ILE A 467 -10.96 24.73 -28.24
N ASP A 468 -11.52 25.93 -28.05
CA ASP A 468 -11.51 27.00 -29.07
C ASP A 468 -11.96 26.53 -30.47
N ASN A 469 -13.08 25.78 -30.52
CA ASN A 469 -13.64 25.16 -31.74
C ASN A 469 -12.78 24.04 -32.37
N HIS A 470 -11.69 23.63 -31.72
CA HIS A 470 -10.91 22.46 -32.13
C HIS A 470 -11.42 21.22 -31.40
N ILE A 471 -11.90 20.24 -32.17
CA ILE A 471 -12.44 18.99 -31.63
C ILE A 471 -11.33 17.95 -31.57
N ILE A 472 -11.14 17.38 -30.39
CA ILE A 472 -10.23 16.25 -30.16
C ILE A 472 -11.09 15.04 -29.79
N PRO A 473 -11.31 14.10 -30.73
CA PRO A 473 -12.05 12.87 -30.45
C PRO A 473 -11.21 11.91 -29.61
N ASP A 474 -11.86 10.93 -29.00
CA ASP A 474 -11.25 9.76 -28.37
C ASP A 474 -10.15 10.08 -27.33
N VAL A 475 -10.34 11.14 -26.53
CA VAL A 475 -9.45 11.47 -25.43
C VAL A 475 -9.73 10.57 -24.25
N HIS A 476 -8.75 9.76 -23.87
CA HIS A 476 -8.84 8.99 -22.63
C HIS A 476 -8.65 9.93 -21.43
N MET A 477 -9.66 10.00 -20.56
CA MET A 477 -9.68 10.85 -19.39
C MET A 477 -9.92 9.99 -18.15
N HIS A 478 -9.11 10.19 -17.10
CA HIS A 478 -9.33 9.54 -15.82
C HIS A 478 -9.07 10.48 -14.65
N SER A 479 -9.85 10.32 -13.59
CA SER A 479 -9.66 11.03 -12.32
C SER A 479 -8.25 10.77 -11.79
N ARG A 480 -7.58 11.82 -11.34
CA ARG A 480 -6.24 11.76 -10.78
C ARG A 480 -6.17 12.36 -9.38
N GLY A 481 -5.08 12.07 -8.71
CA GLY A 481 -4.83 12.47 -7.33
C GLY A 481 -5.35 11.41 -6.36
N HIS A 482 -4.79 11.43 -5.16
CA HIS A 482 -5.23 10.53 -4.09
C HIS A 482 -6.40 11.15 -3.37
N SER A 483 -6.17 12.34 -2.85
CA SER A 483 -7.11 13.05 -2.02
C SER A 483 -8.02 14.01 -2.73
N SER A 484 -7.55 14.57 -3.84
CA SER A 484 -8.41 15.32 -4.73
C SER A 484 -9.50 14.46 -5.38
N ALA A 485 -9.41 13.13 -5.25
CA ALA A 485 -10.52 12.21 -5.53
C ALA A 485 -11.65 12.27 -4.47
N MET A 486 -11.43 12.93 -3.33
CA MET A 486 -12.44 13.16 -2.28
C MET A 486 -13.12 14.52 -2.39
N PHE A 487 -12.59 15.40 -3.23
CA PHE A 487 -13.17 16.71 -3.50
C PHE A 487 -14.31 16.57 -4.51
N PRO A 488 -15.37 17.38 -4.38
CA PRO A 488 -16.48 17.34 -5.33
C PRO A 488 -16.03 17.82 -6.71
N LYS A 489 -14.95 18.60 -6.77
CA LYS A 489 -14.29 19.06 -7.99
C LYS A 489 -13.03 18.23 -8.26
N HIS A 490 -13.15 17.23 -9.14
CA HIS A 490 -12.05 16.33 -9.50
C HIS A 490 -11.01 16.96 -10.43
N GLN A 491 -9.81 16.39 -10.40
CA GLN A 491 -8.77 16.64 -11.40
C GLN A 491 -8.66 15.44 -12.34
N PHE A 492 -8.17 15.67 -13.56
CA PHE A 492 -8.09 14.62 -14.58
C PHE A 492 -6.70 14.54 -15.22
N SER A 493 -6.30 13.33 -15.57
CA SER A 493 -5.23 13.09 -16.54
C SER A 493 -5.86 12.85 -17.91
N LEU A 494 -5.29 13.47 -18.94
CA LEU A 494 -5.73 13.34 -20.31
C LEU A 494 -4.68 12.59 -21.12
N LYS A 495 -5.09 11.63 -21.95
CA LYS A 495 -4.27 10.99 -22.97
C LYS A 495 -4.96 11.17 -24.31
N LEU A 496 -4.38 12.01 -25.14
CA LEU A 496 -4.86 12.30 -26.49
C LEU A 496 -4.62 11.08 -27.42
N PRO A 497 -5.39 10.93 -28.50
CA PRO A 497 -5.17 9.86 -29.48
C PRO A 497 -3.80 9.98 -30.16
N THR A 498 -3.40 11.21 -30.49
CA THR A 498 -2.13 11.56 -31.14
C THR A 498 -1.36 12.61 -30.34
N GLN A 499 -0.06 12.72 -30.57
CA GLN A 499 0.77 13.78 -29.99
C GLN A 499 0.51 15.10 -30.72
N MET A 500 0.07 16.13 -29.99
CA MET A 500 -0.23 17.45 -30.56
C MET A 500 -0.02 18.57 -29.55
N PRO A 501 0.27 19.81 -29.98
CA PRO A 501 0.38 20.96 -29.08
C PRO A 501 -1.00 21.35 -28.56
N LEU A 502 -1.08 21.82 -27.31
CA LEU A 502 -2.30 22.39 -26.73
C LEU A 502 -2.00 23.78 -26.19
N LEU A 503 -2.82 24.76 -26.58
CA LEU A 503 -2.79 26.12 -26.02
C LEU A 503 -1.40 26.78 -26.03
N GLY A 504 -0.62 26.55 -27.09
CA GLY A 504 0.74 27.11 -27.24
C GLY A 504 1.87 26.32 -26.56
N MET A 505 1.54 25.26 -25.80
CA MET A 505 2.54 24.36 -25.20
C MET A 505 3.03 23.30 -26.19
N SER A 506 4.23 22.78 -25.96
CA SER A 506 4.91 21.81 -26.83
C SER A 506 4.07 20.55 -27.10
N PRO A 507 4.17 19.94 -28.30
CA PRO A 507 3.35 18.77 -28.65
C PRO A 507 3.55 17.59 -27.72
N ALA A 508 2.44 17.05 -27.20
CA ALA A 508 2.46 15.87 -26.35
C ALA A 508 1.18 15.04 -26.41
N LYS A 509 1.30 13.78 -26.00
CA LYS A 509 0.16 12.85 -25.91
C LYS A 509 -0.53 12.89 -24.55
N ARG A 510 0.20 13.21 -23.47
CA ARG A 510 -0.31 13.16 -22.09
C ARG A 510 -0.32 14.55 -21.46
N TRP A 511 -1.45 14.92 -20.89
CA TRP A 511 -1.70 16.22 -20.28
C TRP A 511 -2.40 16.07 -18.94
N VAL A 512 -2.48 17.17 -18.21
CA VAL A 512 -3.19 17.24 -16.95
C VAL A 512 -4.26 18.32 -17.05
N LEU A 513 -5.50 18.00 -16.70
CA LEU A 513 -6.53 19.00 -16.44
C LEU A 513 -6.68 19.10 -14.92
N ALA A 514 -6.03 20.11 -14.34
CA ALA A 514 -5.90 20.22 -12.90
C ALA A 514 -6.43 21.56 -12.37
N THR A 515 -6.85 21.51 -11.12
CA THR A 515 -7.15 22.63 -10.25
C THR A 515 -7.07 22.09 -8.84
N SER A 516 -6.44 22.82 -7.92
CA SER A 516 -6.63 22.48 -6.52
C SER A 516 -7.96 23.07 -6.08
N PHE A 517 -8.88 22.22 -5.65
CA PHE A 517 -10.20 22.64 -5.18
C PHE A 517 -10.10 23.53 -3.93
N VAL A 518 -9.12 23.24 -3.07
CA VAL A 518 -8.91 23.94 -1.81
C VAL A 518 -8.16 25.26 -2.01
N ASP A 519 -7.35 25.39 -3.07
CA ASP A 519 -6.66 26.63 -3.42
C ASP A 519 -7.61 27.64 -4.10
N VAL A 520 -8.07 28.62 -3.34
CA VAL A 520 -8.93 29.70 -3.82
C VAL A 520 -8.18 30.79 -4.60
N SER A 521 -6.85 30.84 -4.50
CA SER A 521 -6.04 31.71 -5.36
C SER A 521 -5.89 31.15 -6.78
N PHE A 522 -6.09 29.83 -6.95
CA PHE A 522 -5.80 29.04 -8.16
C PHE A 522 -4.36 29.17 -8.69
N GLN A 523 -3.44 29.70 -7.88
CA GLN A 523 -2.14 30.20 -8.33
C GLN A 523 -0.95 29.55 -7.62
N ARG A 524 -1.15 28.78 -6.54
CA ARG A 524 -0.03 28.27 -5.73
C ARG A 524 0.89 27.34 -6.51
N ASN A 525 0.31 26.32 -7.16
CA ASN A 525 1.03 25.41 -8.06
C ASN A 525 1.73 26.17 -9.22
N PRO A 526 1.01 26.96 -10.04
CA PRO A 526 1.63 27.77 -11.10
C PRO A 526 2.73 28.73 -10.61
N THR A 527 2.59 29.28 -9.40
CA THR A 527 3.60 30.16 -8.79
C THR A 527 4.89 29.39 -8.55
N ALA A 528 4.84 28.22 -7.90
CA ALA A 528 6.02 27.41 -7.66
C ALA A 528 6.71 26.98 -8.97
N PHE A 529 5.92 26.61 -9.99
CA PHE A 529 6.45 26.23 -11.30
C PHE A 529 7.14 27.41 -12.00
N GLU A 530 6.54 28.60 -11.97
CA GLU A 530 7.14 29.80 -12.55
C GLU A 530 8.42 30.22 -11.82
N VAL A 531 8.46 30.15 -10.48
CA VAL A 531 9.67 30.43 -9.69
C VAL A 531 10.80 29.47 -10.13
N TYR A 532 10.52 28.17 -10.22
CA TYR A 532 11.52 27.18 -10.64
C TYR A 532 12.03 27.43 -12.08
N ARG A 533 11.14 27.79 -13.02
CA ARG A 533 11.52 28.18 -14.39
C ARG A 533 12.41 29.41 -14.42
N LYS A 534 12.06 30.45 -13.64
CA LYS A 534 12.87 31.67 -13.55
C LYS A 534 14.27 31.41 -13.00
N LEU A 535 14.41 30.44 -12.11
CA LEU A 535 15.70 29.98 -11.59
C LEU A 535 16.48 29.07 -12.57
N GLY A 536 15.98 28.87 -13.79
CA GLY A 536 16.66 28.14 -14.87
C GLY A 536 16.43 26.63 -14.87
N GLY A 537 15.41 26.13 -14.18
CA GLY A 537 15.02 24.72 -14.22
C GLY A 537 13.81 24.49 -15.13
N TRP A 538 13.57 23.24 -15.51
CA TRP A 538 12.33 22.88 -16.19
C TRP A 538 11.21 22.63 -15.16
N ALA A 539 10.04 23.21 -15.37
CA ALA A 539 8.84 22.91 -14.59
C ALA A 539 7.61 23.04 -15.48
N THR A 540 6.61 22.21 -15.19
CA THR A 540 5.30 22.15 -15.86
C THR A 540 4.77 23.52 -16.25
N ASP A 541 4.62 23.74 -17.56
CA ASP A 541 3.84 24.89 -18.03
C ASP A 541 2.34 24.66 -17.85
N THR A 542 1.59 25.75 -17.64
CA THR A 542 0.16 25.70 -17.32
C THR A 542 -0.59 26.82 -18.00
N VAL A 543 -1.69 26.49 -18.69
CA VAL A 543 -2.61 27.47 -19.29
C VAL A 543 -4.00 27.29 -18.69
N TYR A 544 -4.56 28.36 -18.13
CA TYR A 544 -5.90 28.34 -17.54
C TYR A 544 -6.98 28.14 -18.61
N VAL A 545 -8.04 27.42 -18.24
CA VAL A 545 -9.23 27.17 -19.06
C VAL A 545 -10.49 27.20 -18.20
N ASN A 546 -11.60 27.68 -18.74
CA ASN A 546 -12.92 27.48 -18.16
C ASN A 546 -13.48 26.15 -18.67
N VAL A 547 -13.92 25.29 -17.75
CA VAL A 547 -14.44 23.96 -18.12
C VAL A 547 -15.96 24.00 -18.17
N GLU A 548 -16.51 23.54 -19.29
CA GLU A 548 -17.92 23.24 -19.45
C GLU A 548 -18.06 21.72 -19.65
N TRP A 549 -18.85 21.05 -18.84
CA TRP A 549 -19.02 19.60 -18.91
C TRP A 549 -20.49 19.28 -19.11
N HIS A 550 -20.82 18.63 -20.24
CA HIS A 550 -22.20 18.36 -20.66
C HIS A 550 -23.06 19.63 -20.70
N GLY A 551 -22.49 20.75 -21.19
CA GLY A 551 -23.17 22.05 -21.25
C GLY A 551 -23.29 22.78 -19.91
N VAL A 552 -22.79 22.21 -18.82
CA VAL A 552 -22.80 22.82 -17.49
C VAL A 552 -21.43 23.41 -17.18
N ASP A 553 -21.40 24.70 -16.84
CA ASP A 553 -20.20 25.35 -16.34
C ASP A 553 -19.70 24.67 -15.05
N TYR A 554 -18.46 24.17 -15.13
CA TYR A 554 -17.77 23.40 -14.09
C TYR A 554 -16.61 24.19 -13.46
N GLY A 555 -16.42 25.44 -13.88
CA GLY A 555 -15.49 26.39 -13.29
C GLY A 555 -14.07 26.34 -13.84
N LEU A 556 -13.15 26.96 -13.10
CA LEU A 556 -11.78 27.25 -13.54
C LEU A 556 -10.85 26.05 -13.37
N TYR A 557 -10.09 25.73 -14.41
CA TYR A 557 -9.01 24.75 -14.40
C TYR A 557 -7.77 25.32 -15.08
N TYR A 558 -6.68 24.57 -15.07
CA TYR A 558 -5.60 24.72 -16.03
C TYR A 558 -5.30 23.40 -16.74
N ILE A 559 -4.94 23.49 -18.02
CA ILE A 559 -4.24 22.42 -18.72
C ILE A 559 -2.76 22.58 -18.41
N GLY A 560 -2.14 21.52 -17.89
CA GLY A 560 -0.72 21.49 -17.54
C GLY A 560 0.02 20.37 -18.26
N GLU A 561 1.30 20.63 -18.53
CA GLU A 561 2.22 19.61 -19.01
C GLU A 561 2.40 18.48 -17.99
N ARG A 562 2.58 17.25 -18.48
CA ARG A 562 2.96 16.13 -17.61
C ARG A 562 4.47 16.05 -17.55
N ILE A 563 5.03 15.84 -16.35
CA ILE A 563 6.47 15.56 -16.18
C ILE A 563 6.82 14.22 -16.82
N GLU A 564 7.47 14.26 -17.97
CA GLU A 564 7.96 13.11 -18.73
C GLU A 564 9.15 13.47 -19.64
N CYS A 565 9.92 12.47 -20.07
CA CYS A 565 11.03 12.63 -21.00
C CYS A 565 10.54 12.97 -22.41
N GLY A 566 11.18 13.93 -23.07
CA GLY A 566 10.95 14.27 -24.48
C GLY A 566 9.74 15.19 -24.73
N GLY A 567 9.47 15.48 -26.01
CA GLY A 567 8.30 16.28 -26.42
C GLY A 567 8.36 17.75 -25.97
N GLY A 568 9.55 18.35 -25.86
CA GLY A 568 9.72 19.74 -25.42
C GLY A 568 9.56 19.96 -23.91
N ARG A 569 9.63 18.87 -23.12
CA ARG A 569 9.50 18.89 -21.65
C ARG A 569 10.85 18.75 -20.96
N LEU A 570 11.06 17.66 -20.21
CA LEU A 570 12.41 17.27 -19.82
C LEU A 570 13.17 16.89 -21.09
N ASP A 571 14.44 17.30 -21.18
CA ASP A 571 15.33 16.93 -22.29
C ASP A 571 15.21 15.43 -22.59
N SER A 572 15.38 15.04 -23.87
CA SER A 572 15.30 13.65 -24.28
C SER A 572 16.19 12.77 -23.39
N CYS A 573 15.56 11.89 -22.60
CA CYS A 573 16.28 10.97 -21.73
C CYS A 573 17.06 9.97 -22.60
N HIS A 574 18.33 10.29 -22.83
CA HIS A 574 19.24 9.48 -23.64
C HIS A 574 19.37 8.09 -23.02
N THR A 575 19.42 7.02 -23.81
CA THR A 575 19.67 5.68 -23.30
C THR A 575 20.75 5.04 -24.14
N GLU A 576 21.88 4.70 -23.53
CA GLU A 576 22.99 4.01 -24.17
C GLU A 576 23.06 2.55 -23.69
N PRO A 577 22.75 1.57 -24.56
CA PRO A 577 22.80 0.16 -24.19
C PRO A 577 24.16 -0.25 -23.63
N GLY A 578 24.16 -0.93 -22.48
CA GLY A 578 25.38 -1.43 -21.84
C GLY A 578 26.23 -0.38 -21.12
N LYS A 579 25.92 0.92 -21.25
CA LYS A 579 26.63 2.02 -20.57
C LYS A 579 25.69 2.82 -19.67
N PRO A 580 25.39 2.35 -18.45
CA PRO A 580 24.45 3.03 -17.58
C PRO A 580 24.93 4.42 -17.14
N GLN A 581 26.24 4.68 -17.07
CA GLN A 581 26.79 6.00 -16.72
C GLN A 581 26.53 7.06 -17.81
N ALA A 582 26.38 6.63 -19.07
CA ALA A 582 26.09 7.50 -20.22
C ALA A 582 24.59 7.57 -20.54
N SER A 583 23.75 6.86 -19.77
CA SER A 583 22.29 6.87 -19.91
C SER A 583 21.64 7.83 -18.92
N ASP A 584 20.50 8.39 -19.32
CA ASP A 584 19.62 9.20 -18.50
C ASP A 584 18.51 8.35 -17.88
N PHE A 585 18.20 8.64 -16.62
CA PHE A 585 17.10 7.99 -15.90
C PHE A 585 16.22 9.05 -15.27
N LEU A 586 14.90 8.90 -15.39
CA LEU A 586 13.93 9.71 -14.65
C LEU A 586 13.44 8.89 -13.46
N LEU A 587 13.56 9.43 -12.25
CA LEU A 587 13.15 8.82 -11.02
C LEU A 587 12.25 9.76 -10.21
N THR A 588 11.58 9.20 -9.22
CA THR A 588 10.96 9.98 -8.14
C THR A 588 11.53 9.54 -6.81
N ILE A 589 11.91 10.49 -5.97
CA ILE A 589 12.16 10.26 -4.55
C ILE A 589 10.79 10.13 -3.89
N ASP A 590 10.37 8.87 -3.74
CA ASP A 590 9.01 8.51 -3.41
C ASP A 590 8.95 7.06 -2.93
N TRP A 591 7.86 6.65 -2.30
CA TRP A 591 7.68 5.28 -1.84
C TRP A 591 7.79 4.25 -2.98
N ALA A 592 8.24 3.05 -2.62
CA ALA A 592 8.30 1.92 -3.55
C ALA A 592 6.89 1.60 -4.11
N LYS A 593 6.72 1.71 -5.43
CA LYS A 593 5.45 1.40 -6.10
C LYS A 593 5.46 -0.01 -6.65
N ALA A 594 4.38 -0.74 -6.40
CA ALA A 594 4.13 -2.02 -7.06
C ALA A 594 4.23 -1.85 -8.59
N GLY A 595 4.93 -2.76 -9.25
CA GLY A 595 5.11 -2.71 -10.72
C GLY A 595 6.18 -1.73 -11.23
N LYS A 596 6.82 -0.91 -10.39
CA LYS A 596 7.98 -0.08 -10.77
C LYS A 596 9.26 -0.61 -10.13
N VAL A 597 10.42 -0.26 -10.69
CA VAL A 597 11.72 -0.57 -10.06
C VAL A 597 11.92 0.43 -8.93
N ALA A 598 12.07 -0.08 -7.70
CA ALA A 598 12.39 0.72 -6.53
C ALA A 598 13.81 0.42 -6.07
N LEU A 599 14.56 1.48 -5.76
CA LEU A 599 15.87 1.47 -5.15
C LEU A 599 15.71 1.99 -3.73
N ARG A 600 16.46 1.45 -2.78
CA ARG A 600 16.43 1.89 -1.38
C ARG A 600 17.84 2.27 -0.96
N SER A 601 18.03 3.49 -0.49
CA SER A 601 19.32 3.94 0.01
C SER A 601 19.67 3.24 1.33
N ASN A 602 20.97 3.14 1.63
CA ASN A 602 21.49 2.32 2.72
C ASN A 602 21.44 3.00 4.10
N VAL A 603 21.61 4.32 4.20
CA VAL A 603 21.68 5.04 5.49
C VAL A 603 20.30 5.55 5.90
N THR A 604 19.65 6.33 5.05
CA THR A 604 18.38 7.00 5.35
C THR A 604 17.17 6.15 4.99
N SER A 605 17.36 5.01 4.30
CA SER A 605 16.26 4.19 3.77
C SER A 605 15.34 4.95 2.81
N THR A 606 15.88 5.93 2.09
CA THR A 606 15.15 6.73 1.10
C THR A 606 14.84 5.87 -0.13
N PHE A 607 13.59 5.92 -0.60
CA PHE A 607 13.17 5.18 -1.77
C PHE A 607 13.23 6.04 -3.05
N PHE A 608 13.74 5.45 -4.11
CA PHE A 608 13.78 6.02 -5.46
C PHE A 608 13.04 5.08 -6.41
N SER A 609 11.96 5.55 -7.02
CA SER A 609 11.20 4.78 -8.01
C SER A 609 11.59 5.21 -9.43
N VAL A 610 12.05 4.28 -10.25
CA VAL A 610 12.42 4.55 -11.65
C VAL A 610 11.13 4.70 -12.48
N LEU A 611 10.97 5.87 -13.11
CA LEU A 611 9.88 6.19 -14.02
C LEU A 611 10.26 5.91 -15.48
N SER A 612 11.49 6.25 -15.88
CA SER A 612 12.03 6.03 -17.22
C SER A 612 13.50 5.57 -17.15
N PRO A 613 13.90 4.53 -17.90
CA PRO A 613 13.06 3.68 -18.75
C PRO A 613 12.09 2.82 -17.92
N LYS A 614 10.98 2.39 -18.52
CA LYS A 614 9.96 1.58 -17.82
C LYS A 614 10.52 0.20 -17.43
N LYS A 615 9.90 -0.49 -16.44
CA LYS A 615 10.35 -1.78 -15.86
C LYS A 615 10.77 -2.86 -16.88
N LYS A 616 10.10 -2.98 -18.05
CA LYS A 616 10.46 -3.94 -19.11
C LYS A 616 11.76 -3.59 -19.87
N GLY A 617 12.35 -2.41 -19.63
CA GLY A 617 13.53 -1.89 -20.30
C GLY A 617 14.59 -1.34 -19.36
N LEU A 618 14.62 -1.72 -18.07
CA LEU A 618 15.73 -1.41 -17.18
C LEU A 618 16.66 -2.64 -17.03
N PRO A 619 17.83 -2.66 -17.68
CA PRO A 619 18.81 -3.73 -17.53
C PRO A 619 19.31 -3.88 -16.09
N SER A 620 19.72 -5.09 -15.71
CA SER A 620 20.28 -5.37 -14.37
C SER A 620 21.50 -4.52 -14.05
N SER A 621 22.36 -4.23 -15.04
CA SER A 621 23.52 -3.34 -14.89
C SER A 621 23.11 -1.90 -14.57
N SER A 622 22.09 -1.37 -15.23
CA SER A 622 21.53 -0.04 -14.93
C SER A 622 20.92 0.01 -13.54
N LYS A 623 20.20 -1.04 -13.12
CA LYS A 623 19.66 -1.12 -11.75
C LYS A 623 20.77 -1.14 -10.69
N ALA A 624 21.83 -1.92 -10.90
CA ALA A 624 22.98 -1.99 -9.99
C ALA A 624 23.70 -0.63 -9.90
N PHE A 625 23.97 -0.01 -11.05
CA PHE A 625 24.54 1.33 -11.12
C PHE A 625 23.72 2.37 -10.35
N LEU A 626 22.40 2.43 -10.60
CA LEU A 626 21.54 3.38 -9.89
C LEU A 626 21.49 3.10 -8.38
N GLN A 627 21.50 1.82 -7.98
CA GLN A 627 21.51 1.43 -6.57
C GLN A 627 22.82 1.86 -5.88
N GLU A 628 23.96 1.73 -6.55
CA GLU A 628 25.24 2.20 -6.06
C GLU A 628 25.27 3.73 -5.94
N LEU A 629 24.82 4.45 -6.99
CA LEU A 629 24.75 5.90 -6.97
C LEU A 629 23.91 6.44 -5.81
N VAL A 630 22.69 5.91 -5.59
CA VAL A 630 21.84 6.40 -4.48
C VAL A 630 22.41 6.05 -3.11
N ASN A 631 23.14 4.93 -2.97
CA ASN A 631 23.82 4.58 -1.73
C ASN A 631 25.00 5.52 -1.44
N SER A 632 25.79 5.85 -2.46
CA SER A 632 26.94 6.75 -2.34
C SER A 632 26.49 8.18 -2.01
N VAL A 633 25.47 8.70 -2.71
CA VAL A 633 24.86 10.01 -2.39
C VAL A 633 24.36 10.04 -0.95
N ASP A 634 23.64 9.02 -0.50
CA ASP A 634 23.07 8.96 0.84
C ASP A 634 24.14 8.89 1.94
N SER A 635 25.19 8.11 1.70
CA SER A 635 26.30 7.92 2.64
C SER A 635 27.19 9.16 2.75
N LEU A 636 27.49 9.84 1.64
CA LEU A 636 28.24 11.11 1.64
C LEU A 636 27.43 12.24 2.28
N ALA A 637 26.14 12.35 1.96
CA ALA A 637 25.26 13.33 2.59
C ALA A 637 25.19 13.12 4.11
N ALA A 638 25.06 11.87 4.57
CA ALA A 638 24.96 11.57 6.00
C ALA A 638 26.28 11.77 6.77
N SER A 639 27.42 11.44 6.15
CA SER A 639 28.73 11.58 6.81
C SER A 639 29.29 13.00 6.76
N GLY A 640 28.83 13.83 5.81
CA GLY A 640 29.44 15.14 5.54
C GLY A 640 30.81 15.04 4.88
N ALA A 641 31.21 13.87 4.37
CA ALA A 641 32.48 13.67 3.69
C ALA A 641 32.50 14.35 2.30
N ALA A 642 33.66 14.85 1.88
CA ALA A 642 33.84 15.52 0.59
C ALA A 642 33.51 14.59 -0.61
N GLY A 643 33.18 15.19 -1.76
CA GLY A 643 32.90 14.46 -3.01
C GLY A 643 31.41 14.25 -3.32
N LEU A 644 30.50 14.79 -2.49
CA LEU A 644 29.06 14.73 -2.78
C LEU A 644 28.72 15.50 -4.07
N GLU A 645 29.40 16.61 -4.33
CA GLU A 645 29.27 17.44 -5.53
C GLU A 645 29.60 16.70 -6.83
N ASP A 646 30.43 15.65 -6.79
CA ASP A 646 30.77 14.83 -7.94
C ASP A 646 29.63 13.88 -8.33
N LEU A 647 28.76 13.54 -7.37
CA LEU A 647 27.64 12.60 -7.55
C LEU A 647 26.28 13.30 -7.59
N LEU A 648 26.17 14.51 -7.04
CA LEU A 648 24.93 15.27 -6.93
C LEU A 648 25.11 16.67 -7.52
N ASP A 649 24.19 17.06 -8.40
CA ASP A 649 24.20 18.38 -9.01
C ASP A 649 23.65 19.44 -8.06
N PHE A 650 24.56 20.15 -7.39
CA PHE A 650 24.20 21.16 -6.40
C PHE A 650 23.32 22.26 -6.99
N GLY A 651 23.57 22.71 -8.22
CA GLY A 651 22.78 23.77 -8.85
C GLY A 651 21.30 23.41 -8.96
N SER A 652 20.98 22.20 -9.41
CA SER A 652 19.60 21.72 -9.54
C SER A 652 18.91 21.50 -8.19
N PHE A 653 19.60 20.91 -7.20
CA PHE A 653 19.03 20.70 -5.88
C PHE A 653 18.88 22.02 -5.12
N VAL A 654 19.87 22.92 -5.16
CA VAL A 654 19.75 24.26 -4.60
C VAL A 654 18.55 24.99 -5.21
N ARG A 655 18.37 24.93 -6.53
CA ARG A 655 17.18 25.50 -7.19
C ARG A 655 15.87 25.01 -6.57
N TYR A 656 15.75 23.70 -6.35
CA TYR A 656 14.58 23.13 -5.70
C TYR A 656 14.43 23.63 -4.26
N PHE A 657 15.50 23.66 -3.47
CA PHE A 657 15.48 24.20 -2.11
C PHE A 657 15.09 25.69 -2.09
N LEU A 658 15.50 26.50 -3.06
CA LEU A 658 15.08 27.91 -3.14
C LEU A 658 13.55 28.03 -3.29
N VAL A 659 12.95 27.20 -4.16
CA VAL A 659 11.48 27.16 -4.34
C VAL A 659 10.80 26.66 -3.08
N GLU A 660 11.29 25.55 -2.53
CA GLU A 660 10.70 24.88 -1.39
C GLU A 660 10.81 25.71 -0.11
N GLU A 661 11.93 26.39 0.12
CA GLU A 661 12.08 27.30 1.26
C GLU A 661 11.26 28.58 1.10
N LEU A 662 11.08 29.09 -0.12
CA LEU A 662 10.19 30.22 -0.39
C LEU A 662 8.71 29.83 -0.24
N ALA A 663 8.33 28.62 -0.65
CA ALA A 663 6.95 28.15 -0.59
C ALA A 663 6.57 27.62 0.79
N LYS A 664 7.54 27.05 1.50
CA LYS A 664 7.41 26.42 2.82
C LYS A 664 6.28 25.39 2.84
N ASP A 665 6.31 24.47 1.89
CA ASP A 665 5.25 23.48 1.72
C ASP A 665 5.22 22.48 2.88
N VAL A 666 4.02 22.15 3.36
CA VAL A 666 3.82 21.07 4.33
C VAL A 666 4.35 19.74 3.77
N ASP A 667 4.24 19.55 2.46
CA ASP A 667 4.52 18.32 1.74
C ASP A 667 5.92 18.24 1.13
N GLY A 668 6.62 19.37 1.04
CA GLY A 668 7.95 19.45 0.42
C GLY A 668 9.00 18.59 1.11
N TYR A 669 10.02 18.11 0.41
CA TYR A 669 11.06 17.20 0.94
C TYR A 669 10.58 15.80 1.40
N ALA A 670 9.33 15.39 1.13
CA ALA A 670 8.75 14.11 1.57
C ALA A 670 8.39 13.12 0.44
N PHE A 671 7.87 11.93 0.84
CA PHE A 671 7.43 10.83 -0.04
C PHE A 671 5.89 10.63 -0.13
N SER A 672 5.30 10.57 -1.32
CA SER A 672 3.88 10.24 -1.57
C SER A 672 3.54 8.73 -1.53
N LYS A 673 2.72 8.28 -0.56
CA LYS A 673 2.02 6.95 -0.47
C LYS A 673 2.64 5.81 0.38
N LEU A 674 1.95 5.46 1.47
CA LEU A 674 2.09 4.16 2.16
C LEU A 674 1.01 3.16 1.66
N GLY A 675 1.44 2.01 1.09
CA GLY A 675 0.63 0.78 0.97
C GLY A 675 -0.63 0.80 0.08
N LYS A 676 -1.21 -0.38 -0.18
CA LYS A 676 -2.53 -0.52 -0.84
C LYS A 676 -3.61 -0.12 0.18
N GLY A 677 -4.29 0.99 -0.09
CA GLY A 677 -5.55 1.37 0.59
C GLY A 677 -5.53 2.59 1.50
N CYS A 678 -4.59 3.53 1.41
CA CYS A 678 -4.52 4.60 2.43
C CYS A 678 -3.90 5.94 1.95
N CYS A 679 -4.50 7.06 2.37
CA CYS A 679 -4.35 8.46 1.91
C CYS A 679 -3.19 9.24 2.56
N VAL A 680 -1.97 9.18 2.01
CA VAL A 680 -0.90 10.16 2.32
C VAL A 680 -0.75 11.17 1.18
N TRP A 681 -0.50 12.41 1.61
CA TRP A 681 -0.44 13.72 0.96
C TRP A 681 1.01 14.14 0.95
N LEU A 682 1.77 13.91 -0.12
CA LEU A 682 3.16 14.35 -0.13
C LEU A 682 3.59 14.68 -1.56
N CYS A 683 4.44 15.70 -1.70
CA CYS A 683 5.01 16.16 -2.96
C CYS A 683 5.79 15.03 -3.63
N ARG A 684 5.63 14.90 -4.95
CA ARG A 684 6.55 14.06 -5.72
C ARG A 684 7.79 14.84 -6.08
N ASN A 685 8.92 14.39 -5.55
CA ASN A 685 10.23 14.92 -5.89
C ASN A 685 10.76 14.20 -7.14
N TYR A 686 10.69 14.86 -8.31
CA TYR A 686 11.21 14.31 -9.55
C TYR A 686 12.71 14.59 -9.67
N VAL A 687 13.50 13.54 -9.84
CA VAL A 687 14.95 13.62 -9.99
C VAL A 687 15.39 12.87 -11.24
N MET A 688 16.52 13.27 -11.80
CA MET A 688 17.13 12.58 -12.93
C MET A 688 18.55 12.14 -12.59
N VAL A 689 18.98 11.05 -13.21
CA VAL A 689 20.40 10.70 -13.29
C VAL A 689 20.86 11.01 -14.70
N ARG A 690 21.92 11.80 -14.83
CA ARG A 690 22.53 12.20 -16.12
C ARG A 690 24.04 12.28 -15.94
N GLN A 691 24.79 11.69 -16.87
CA GLN A 691 26.26 11.65 -16.82
C GLN A 691 26.79 11.14 -15.46
N GLY A 692 26.11 10.14 -14.90
CA GLY A 692 26.44 9.56 -13.60
C GLY A 692 26.09 10.39 -12.35
N ARG A 693 25.49 11.58 -12.51
CA ARG A 693 25.12 12.48 -11.41
C ARG A 693 23.61 12.53 -11.18
N LEU A 694 23.20 12.61 -9.92
CA LEU A 694 21.82 12.84 -9.51
C LEU A 694 21.51 14.34 -9.53
N LEU A 695 20.44 14.74 -10.21
CA LEU A 695 19.97 16.12 -10.30
C LEU A 695 18.47 16.23 -9.98
N HIS A 696 18.03 17.37 -9.48
CA HIS A 696 16.60 17.64 -9.34
C HIS A 696 16.02 18.02 -10.70
N ALA A 697 14.94 17.36 -11.11
CA ALA A 697 14.40 17.47 -12.46
C ALA A 697 13.25 18.47 -12.55
N ALA A 698 12.26 18.39 -11.65
CA ALA A 698 11.07 19.23 -11.70
C ALA A 698 10.31 19.28 -10.37
N PRO A 699 9.81 20.45 -9.94
CA PRO A 699 8.94 20.57 -8.77
C PRO A 699 7.50 20.12 -9.08
N TRP A 700 6.77 19.65 -8.08
CA TRP A 700 5.36 19.25 -8.21
C TRP A 700 4.60 19.36 -6.87
N ASP A 701 3.31 19.72 -6.92
CA ASP A 701 2.32 19.68 -5.81
C ASP A 701 2.40 20.74 -4.69
N PHE A 702 2.42 22.02 -5.05
CA PHE A 702 2.54 23.17 -4.12
C PHE A 702 1.21 23.80 -3.70
N ASP A 703 0.08 23.09 -3.77
CA ASP A 703 -1.23 23.70 -3.46
C ASP A 703 -1.46 23.92 -1.96
N LEU A 704 -0.72 23.23 -1.09
CA LEU A 704 -0.75 23.43 0.36
C LEU A 704 0.30 24.41 0.89
N ALA A 705 1.14 24.94 -0.01
CA ALA A 705 2.20 25.86 0.31
C ALA A 705 1.72 27.31 0.43
N PHE A 706 2.66 28.23 0.67
CA PHE A 706 2.45 29.67 0.75
C PHE A 706 1.43 30.07 1.82
N ASP A 707 1.65 29.56 3.04
CA ASP A 707 0.81 29.79 4.22
C ASP A 707 -0.67 29.44 4.01
N PHE A 708 -0.94 28.43 3.18
CA PHE A 708 -2.28 27.88 3.06
C PHE A 708 -2.60 26.97 4.25
N ALA A 709 -1.82 25.91 4.44
CA ALA A 709 -2.08 24.90 5.46
C ALA A 709 -1.31 25.19 6.77
N CYS A 710 -2.03 25.53 7.85
CA CYS A 710 -1.45 25.79 9.17
C CYS A 710 -1.65 24.62 10.11
N MET A 711 -0.70 23.69 10.07
CA MET A 711 -0.74 22.49 10.88
C MET A 711 0.53 22.41 11.72
N PRO A 712 0.49 22.79 13.02
CA PRO A 712 1.67 22.88 13.88
C PRO A 712 2.60 21.66 13.82
N ARG A 713 2.04 20.45 13.68
CA ARG A 713 2.78 19.20 13.55
C ARG A 713 3.72 19.14 12.34
N TYR A 714 3.38 19.82 11.25
CA TYR A 714 4.22 19.98 10.06
C TYR A 714 5.14 21.21 10.15
N PHE A 715 5.23 21.89 11.28
CA PHE A 715 6.10 23.06 11.42
C PHE A 715 6.90 23.04 12.72
N THR A 716 7.00 21.88 13.37
CA THR A 716 7.84 21.64 14.54
C THR A 716 9.28 21.42 14.08
N ASN A 717 10.22 22.29 14.46
CA ASN A 717 11.63 22.15 14.11
C ASN A 717 12.27 20.93 14.81
N VAL A 718 13.07 20.12 14.09
CA VAL A 718 13.68 18.90 14.62
C VAL A 718 14.73 19.16 15.70
N PHE A 719 15.41 20.30 15.64
CA PHE A 719 16.50 20.65 16.57
C PHE A 719 15.97 21.36 17.80
N THR A 720 15.09 22.35 17.61
CA THR A 720 14.63 23.22 18.70
C THR A 720 13.30 22.77 19.29
N GLN A 721 12.57 21.87 18.64
CA GLN A 721 11.18 21.47 18.98
C GLN A 721 10.14 22.61 18.94
N ASN A 722 10.56 23.86 18.69
CA ASN A 722 9.67 25.00 18.47
C ASN A 722 8.84 24.84 17.20
N VAL A 723 7.58 25.28 17.28
CA VAL A 723 6.69 25.39 16.11
C VAL A 723 6.87 26.74 15.43
N SER A 724 7.09 26.74 14.13
CA SER A 724 7.31 27.95 13.33
C SER A 724 6.33 28.00 12.14
N LEU A 725 5.17 28.63 12.34
CA LEU A 725 4.16 28.85 11.29
C LEU A 725 4.47 30.12 10.46
N GLY A 726 3.71 30.37 9.39
CA GLY A 726 3.87 31.58 8.59
C GLY A 726 5.22 31.66 7.90
N VAL A 727 5.85 32.83 7.97
CA VAL A 727 7.05 33.18 7.19
C VAL A 727 8.37 32.83 7.87
N THR A 728 8.38 32.33 9.11
CA THR A 728 9.61 32.12 9.90
C THR A 728 10.06 30.66 9.91
N GLY A 729 11.35 30.40 10.13
CA GLY A 729 11.95 29.06 10.25
C GLY A 729 12.22 28.38 8.91
N TRP A 730 13.26 27.55 8.84
CA TRP A 730 13.61 26.77 7.65
C TRP A 730 12.67 25.57 7.49
N ASN A 731 12.12 25.36 6.30
CA ASN A 731 11.17 24.29 6.06
C ASN A 731 11.82 22.90 6.16
N VAL A 732 13.03 22.77 5.61
CA VAL A 732 13.81 21.52 5.65
C VAL A 732 14.15 21.05 7.06
N GLU A 733 14.14 21.95 8.05
CA GLU A 733 14.41 21.64 9.44
C GLU A 733 13.15 21.21 10.22
N ASN A 734 11.98 21.19 9.58
CA ASN A 734 10.75 20.77 10.24
C ASN A 734 10.62 19.23 10.28
N SER A 735 10.22 18.71 11.44
CA SER A 735 9.93 17.32 11.70
C SER A 735 8.72 16.84 10.89
N ARG A 736 8.86 15.62 10.39
CA ARG A 736 7.84 14.89 9.62
C ARG A 736 7.81 13.42 10.01
N ALA A 737 8.24 13.16 11.24
CA ALA A 737 8.11 11.84 11.85
C ALA A 737 6.64 11.42 11.94
N ASP A 738 5.72 12.39 11.93
CA ASP A 738 4.29 12.17 12.05
C ASP A 738 3.52 12.89 10.94
N ALA A 739 2.38 12.31 10.53
CA ALA A 739 1.40 12.98 9.70
C ALA A 739 -0.01 12.87 10.27
N LEU A 740 -0.78 13.93 10.02
CA LEU A 740 -2.21 13.91 10.24
C LEU A 740 -2.87 12.98 9.20
N TRP A 741 -3.76 12.13 9.68
CA TRP A 741 -4.36 11.04 8.94
C TRP A 741 -5.88 11.03 9.09
N ILE A 742 -6.59 10.51 8.08
CA ILE A 742 -8.04 10.33 8.18
C ILE A 742 -8.33 9.29 9.27
N GLY A 743 -8.91 9.75 10.37
CA GLY A 743 -9.23 8.89 11.50
C GLY A 743 -10.34 7.90 11.16
N PRO A 744 -10.60 6.91 12.03
CA PRO A 744 -11.74 6.00 11.89
C PRO A 744 -13.08 6.74 11.79
N SER A 745 -13.15 7.95 12.34
CA SER A 745 -14.28 8.87 12.24
C SER A 745 -14.46 9.50 10.87
N GLY A 746 -13.59 9.26 9.89
CA GLY A 746 -13.64 9.85 8.55
C GLY A 746 -13.18 11.31 8.48
N ILE A 747 -12.82 11.92 9.61
CA ILE A 747 -12.37 13.32 9.68
C ILE A 747 -10.91 13.40 9.23
N PRO A 748 -10.57 14.27 8.26
CA PRO A 748 -9.18 14.57 7.91
C PRO A 748 -8.38 15.05 9.13
N GLY A 749 -7.24 14.42 9.39
CA GLY A 749 -6.43 14.69 10.59
C GLY A 749 -7.02 14.17 11.91
N GLY A 750 -8.09 13.37 11.87
CA GLY A 750 -8.68 12.72 13.05
C GLY A 750 -7.82 11.60 13.67
N SER A 751 -6.69 11.27 13.07
CA SER A 751 -5.67 10.41 13.67
C SER A 751 -4.27 10.89 13.31
N VAL A 752 -3.26 10.40 14.03
CA VAL A 752 -1.85 10.67 13.72
C VAL A 752 -1.21 9.36 13.30
N GLN A 753 -0.53 9.37 12.16
CA GLN A 753 0.30 8.27 11.73
C GLN A 753 1.77 8.57 12.02
N HIS A 754 2.39 7.68 12.77
CA HIS A 754 3.81 7.74 13.11
C HIS A 754 4.61 6.99 12.04
N PHE A 755 5.46 7.73 11.35
CA PHE A 755 6.31 7.23 10.28
C PHE A 755 7.73 6.90 10.74
N GLY A 756 8.10 7.33 11.94
CA GLY A 756 9.45 7.22 12.50
C GLY A 756 10.36 8.36 12.07
N ILE A 757 11.44 8.56 12.84
CA ILE A 757 12.55 9.45 12.48
C ILE A 757 13.17 8.87 11.20
N ASN A 758 13.41 9.69 10.17
CA ASN A 758 14.24 9.43 8.98
C ASN A 758 13.60 9.45 7.57
N LYS A 759 12.32 9.77 7.38
CA LYS A 759 11.74 9.78 6.00
C LYS A 759 12.04 11.01 5.14
N ARG A 760 12.71 12.04 5.67
CA ARG A 760 13.27 13.16 4.88
C ARG A 760 14.76 13.35 5.15
N GLN A 761 15.38 12.36 5.79
CA GLN A 761 16.73 12.50 6.34
C GLN A 761 17.75 12.78 5.26
N LEU A 762 17.54 12.27 4.03
CA LEU A 762 18.38 12.63 2.89
C LEU A 762 18.40 14.15 2.67
N PHE A 763 17.24 14.82 2.56
CA PHE A 763 17.19 16.27 2.35
C PHE A 763 17.75 17.07 3.52
N LEU A 764 17.52 16.62 4.76
CA LEU A 764 18.13 17.24 5.93
C LEU A 764 19.66 17.06 5.94
N ASN A 765 20.17 15.89 5.57
CA ASN A 765 21.60 15.63 5.45
C ASN A 765 22.23 16.49 4.34
N LEU A 766 21.56 16.63 3.19
CA LEU A 766 21.95 17.56 2.14
C LEU A 766 21.97 19.01 2.66
N TRP A 767 20.95 19.41 3.41
CA TRP A 767 20.92 20.73 4.04
C TRP A 767 22.07 20.93 5.01
N LEU A 768 22.45 19.93 5.79
CA LEU A 768 23.54 20.04 6.77
C LEU A 768 24.93 19.94 6.14
N TYR A 769 25.04 19.52 4.88
CA TYR A 769 26.30 19.45 4.15
C TYR A 769 26.89 20.86 3.98
N PRO A 770 28.13 21.13 4.48
CA PRO A 770 28.67 22.49 4.53
C PRO A 770 28.71 23.21 3.18
N GLY A 771 29.15 22.50 2.13
CA GLY A 771 29.21 23.06 0.78
C GLY A 771 27.83 23.39 0.19
N PHE A 772 26.79 22.68 0.63
CA PHE A 772 25.43 22.84 0.09
C PHE A 772 24.74 24.07 0.68
N LYS A 773 24.87 24.33 1.99
CA LYS A 773 24.35 25.58 2.61
C LYS A 773 24.96 26.83 1.98
N ALA A 774 26.27 26.80 1.76
CA ALA A 774 26.98 27.90 1.12
C ALA A 774 26.44 28.14 -0.30
N ALA A 775 26.29 27.06 -1.09
CA ALA A 775 25.70 27.13 -2.42
C ALA A 775 24.27 27.69 -2.40
N PHE A 776 23.44 27.26 -1.46
CA PHE A 776 22.08 27.79 -1.26
C PHE A 776 22.10 29.30 -0.96
N ALA A 777 22.90 29.73 0.02
CA ALA A 777 22.98 31.13 0.42
C ALA A 777 23.44 32.04 -0.73
N HIS A 778 24.42 31.59 -1.51
CA HIS A 778 24.93 32.33 -2.66
C HIS A 778 23.87 32.41 -3.78
N ALA A 779 23.21 31.29 -4.07
CA ALA A 779 22.16 31.25 -5.08
C ALA A 779 20.94 32.09 -4.69
N TRP A 780 20.55 32.09 -3.40
CA TRP A 780 19.47 32.93 -2.88
C TRP A 780 19.77 34.41 -3.12
N LYS A 781 20.96 34.88 -2.71
CA LYS A 781 21.38 36.28 -2.92
C LYS A 781 21.38 36.66 -4.40
N ALA A 782 21.90 35.79 -5.26
CA ALA A 782 21.91 36.01 -6.71
C ALA A 782 20.49 36.08 -7.30
N ALA A 783 19.57 35.23 -6.83
CA ALA A 783 18.19 35.19 -7.27
C ALA A 783 17.39 36.40 -6.77
N ARG A 784 17.57 36.82 -5.51
CA ARG A 784 16.90 37.98 -4.90
C ARG A 784 17.24 39.30 -5.57
N GLY A 785 18.50 39.47 -6.01
CA GLY A 785 18.92 40.64 -6.78
C GLY A 785 18.41 40.70 -8.22
N ARG A 786 17.65 39.68 -8.68
CA ARG A 786 17.15 39.58 -10.05
C ARG A 786 15.71 39.03 -10.05
N MET A 787 15.58 37.74 -10.31
CA MET A 787 14.32 37.07 -10.65
C MET A 787 13.34 36.93 -9.48
N LEU A 788 13.82 36.92 -8.23
CA LEU A 788 13.02 36.80 -7.01
C LEU A 788 12.93 38.12 -6.22
N GLY A 789 13.18 39.27 -6.86
CA GLY A 789 12.99 40.58 -6.24
C GLY A 789 11.51 40.82 -5.87
N ASP A 790 11.25 41.67 -4.86
CA ASP A 790 9.90 41.88 -4.31
C ASP A 790 8.89 42.25 -5.40
N ALA A 791 9.24 43.19 -6.29
CA ALA A 791 8.40 43.60 -7.40
C ALA A 791 8.09 42.45 -8.38
N ASN A 792 9.07 41.58 -8.64
CA ASN A 792 8.89 40.43 -9.53
C ASN A 792 7.97 39.38 -8.90
N LEU A 793 8.10 39.13 -7.59
CA LEU A 793 7.21 38.20 -6.86
C LEU A 793 5.76 38.69 -6.86
N ILE A 794 5.55 39.99 -6.60
CA ILE A 794 4.21 40.61 -6.66
C ILE A 794 3.65 40.55 -8.09
N GLU A 795 4.45 40.94 -9.08
CA GLU A 795 4.02 40.99 -10.47
C GLU A 795 3.61 39.61 -11.02
N MET A 796 4.31 38.55 -10.60
CA MET A 796 3.96 37.17 -10.98
C MET A 796 2.53 36.79 -10.57
N VAL A 797 2.14 37.12 -9.35
CA VAL A 797 0.77 36.86 -8.84
C VAL A 797 -0.21 37.84 -9.48
N ARG A 798 0.09 39.14 -9.48
CA ARG A 798 -0.79 40.18 -10.04
C ARG A 798 -1.16 39.94 -11.51
N ARG A 799 -0.19 39.54 -12.33
CA ARG A 799 -0.40 39.23 -13.76
C ARG A 799 -1.39 38.08 -13.93
N ARG A 800 -1.18 36.97 -13.21
CA ARG A 800 -2.10 35.82 -13.23
C ARG A 800 -3.47 36.19 -12.67
N SER A 801 -3.52 36.92 -11.56
CA SER A 801 -4.79 37.37 -10.98
C SER A 801 -5.62 38.21 -11.95
N SER A 802 -4.97 39.09 -12.71
CA SER A 802 -5.63 39.92 -13.73
C SER A 802 -6.22 39.07 -14.86
N GLN A 803 -5.53 37.99 -15.25
CA GLN A 803 -5.99 37.07 -16.31
C GLN A 803 -7.18 36.21 -15.86
N ILE A 804 -7.23 35.78 -14.59
CA ILE A 804 -8.18 34.77 -14.13
C ILE A 804 -9.31 35.30 -13.24
N SER A 805 -9.31 36.59 -12.86
CA SER A 805 -10.23 37.14 -11.84
C SER A 805 -11.71 36.82 -12.09
N ALA A 806 -12.21 37.03 -13.32
CA ALA A 806 -13.61 36.76 -13.65
C ALA A 806 -13.96 35.27 -13.53
N ALA A 807 -13.11 34.40 -14.07
CA ALA A 807 -13.29 32.95 -14.01
C ALA A 807 -13.19 32.40 -12.58
N ALA A 808 -12.23 32.89 -11.80
CA ALA A 808 -12.04 32.49 -10.41
C ALA A 808 -13.22 32.91 -9.52
N LYS A 809 -13.77 34.11 -9.71
CA LYS A 809 -14.98 34.58 -9.01
C LYS A 809 -16.20 33.73 -9.37
N ASN A 810 -16.34 33.35 -10.64
CA ASN A 810 -17.39 32.44 -11.08
C ASN A 810 -17.22 31.04 -10.48
N ASP A 811 -16.00 30.51 -10.41
CA ASP A 811 -15.71 29.24 -9.75
C ASP A 811 -16.15 29.25 -8.27
N LEU A 812 -15.81 30.30 -7.53
CA LEU A 812 -16.25 30.46 -6.16
C LEU A 812 -17.77 30.54 -6.04
N HIS A 813 -18.45 31.17 -7.00
CA HIS A 813 -19.90 31.20 -7.05
C HIS A 813 -20.51 29.81 -7.26
N ILE A 814 -19.95 29.01 -8.18
CA ILE A 814 -20.40 27.63 -8.47
C ILE A 814 -20.25 26.76 -7.21
N TRP A 815 -19.12 26.87 -6.51
CA TRP A 815 -18.78 26.02 -5.37
C TRP A 815 -19.04 26.66 -3.99
N ARG A 816 -19.86 27.72 -3.93
CA ARG A 816 -20.08 28.54 -2.72
C ARG A 816 -20.64 27.79 -1.50
N ARG A 817 -21.28 26.63 -1.72
CA ARG A 817 -21.87 25.80 -0.65
C ARG A 817 -20.89 24.78 -0.06
N THR A 818 -19.64 24.80 -0.50
CA THR A 818 -18.60 23.87 -0.04
C THR A 818 -17.66 24.55 0.95
N ASN A 819 -17.22 23.81 1.97
CA ASN A 819 -16.23 24.30 2.92
C ASN A 819 -14.81 23.90 2.48
N ARG A 820 -14.12 24.74 1.71
CA ARG A 820 -12.77 24.45 1.19
C ARG A 820 -11.69 24.29 2.29
N CYS A 821 -11.88 24.89 3.46
CA CYS A 821 -11.05 24.67 4.66
C CYS A 821 -11.53 23.51 5.54
N GLY A 822 -12.59 22.82 5.15
CA GLY A 822 -13.10 21.70 5.92
C GLY A 822 -12.16 20.50 5.89
N PHE A 823 -11.41 20.36 4.79
CA PHE A 823 -10.48 19.25 4.60
C PHE A 823 -9.11 19.52 5.23
N TRP A 824 -8.67 20.78 5.16
CA TRP A 824 -7.37 21.23 5.64
C TRP A 824 -7.52 22.40 6.57
N ARG A 825 -6.77 22.40 7.67
CA ARG A 825 -6.71 23.57 8.55
C ARG A 825 -5.99 24.72 7.84
N CYS A 826 -6.77 25.60 7.22
CA CYS A 826 -6.28 26.82 6.63
C CYS A 826 -5.69 27.75 7.69
N CYS A 827 -4.61 28.45 7.36
CA CYS A 827 -4.07 29.54 8.18
C CYS A 827 -5.08 30.68 8.32
N GLU A 828 -5.62 31.12 7.18
CA GLU A 828 -6.58 32.21 7.07
C GLU A 828 -7.88 31.69 6.40
N PRO A 829 -8.84 31.15 7.17
CA PRO A 829 -10.07 30.59 6.60
C PRO A 829 -10.88 31.58 5.76
N GLU A 830 -10.86 32.85 6.15
CA GLU A 830 -11.58 33.94 5.46
C GLU A 830 -11.13 34.13 4.01
N ASP A 831 -9.88 33.83 3.69
CA ASP A 831 -9.36 33.95 2.33
C ASP A 831 -9.99 32.92 1.38
N THR A 832 -10.54 31.83 1.92
CA THR A 832 -11.20 30.81 1.09
C THR A 832 -12.57 31.22 0.57
N HIS A 833 -13.07 32.39 0.99
CA HIS A 833 -14.30 32.98 0.49
C HIS A 833 -14.07 34.08 -0.55
N SER A 834 -12.82 34.50 -0.79
CA SER A 834 -12.50 35.59 -1.70
C SER A 834 -11.21 35.36 -2.47
N PHE A 835 -11.34 35.25 -3.79
CA PHE A 835 -10.21 35.17 -4.71
C PHE A 835 -9.25 36.36 -4.58
N ASP A 836 -9.80 37.57 -4.43
CA ASP A 836 -9.00 38.80 -4.36
C ASP A 836 -8.17 38.82 -3.06
N ARG A 837 -8.77 38.41 -1.94
CA ARG A 837 -8.04 38.27 -0.66
C ARG A 837 -6.97 37.18 -0.72
N ALA A 838 -7.31 36.00 -1.24
CA ALA A 838 -6.37 34.90 -1.37
C ALA A 838 -5.17 35.25 -2.27
N SER A 839 -5.40 36.01 -3.34
CA SER A 839 -4.34 36.49 -4.24
C SER A 839 -3.44 37.54 -3.57
N GLU A 840 -4.03 38.46 -2.82
CA GLU A 840 -3.30 39.48 -2.07
C GLU A 840 -2.43 38.83 -0.98
N HIS A 841 -3.01 37.90 -0.21
CA HIS A 841 -2.27 37.16 0.81
C HIS A 841 -1.11 36.36 0.20
N LEU A 842 -1.31 35.64 -0.92
CA LEU A 842 -0.22 34.95 -1.61
C LEU A 842 0.93 35.92 -1.98
N SER A 843 0.59 37.11 -2.47
CA SER A 843 1.58 38.14 -2.84
C SER A 843 2.34 38.65 -1.61
N GLN A 844 1.63 38.97 -0.53
CA GLN A 844 2.21 39.44 0.73
C GLN A 844 3.09 38.38 1.41
N TYR A 845 2.66 37.12 1.37
CA TYR A 845 3.42 36.00 1.88
C TYR A 845 4.76 35.86 1.17
N LEU A 846 4.77 35.85 -0.17
CA LEU A 846 5.99 35.69 -0.96
C LEU A 846 7.05 36.74 -0.59
N VAL A 847 6.64 38.00 -0.49
CA VAL A 847 7.53 39.12 -0.14
C VAL A 847 8.01 38.98 1.31
N SER A 848 7.09 38.71 2.23
CA SER A 848 7.42 38.60 3.66
C SER A 848 8.34 37.42 3.95
N ARG A 849 8.11 36.28 3.29
CA ARG A 849 8.96 35.10 3.37
C ARG A 849 10.33 35.35 2.74
N ALA A 850 10.38 35.99 1.58
CA ALA A 850 11.65 36.34 0.95
C ALA A 850 12.50 37.26 1.84
N ARG A 851 11.89 38.29 2.45
CA ARG A 851 12.56 39.18 3.41
C ARG A 851 13.01 38.45 4.67
N TRP A 852 12.23 37.49 5.17
CA TRP A 852 12.66 36.66 6.28
C TRP A 852 13.91 35.85 5.93
N ILE A 853 13.94 35.24 4.73
CA ILE A 853 15.12 34.50 4.26
C ILE A 853 16.32 35.45 4.13
N ASP A 854 16.14 36.66 3.57
CA ASP A 854 17.22 37.66 3.48
C ASP A 854 17.85 37.97 4.85
N ALA A 855 17.03 38.10 5.89
CA ALA A 855 17.50 38.40 7.25
C ALA A 855 18.24 37.22 7.91
N ASN A 856 18.07 35.98 7.40
CA ASN A 856 18.57 34.77 8.06
C ASN A 856 19.58 33.98 7.21
N VAL A 857 19.67 34.24 5.90
CA VAL A 857 20.53 33.47 4.98
C VAL A 857 22.02 33.61 5.30
N ASP A 858 22.45 34.75 5.81
CA ASP A 858 23.85 34.98 6.20
C ASP A 858 24.26 34.18 7.43
N ALA A 859 23.31 33.84 8.30
CA ALA A 859 23.58 32.99 9.46
C ALA A 859 23.99 31.57 9.03
N LEU A 860 23.56 31.11 7.85
CA LEU A 860 23.93 29.78 7.31
C LEU A 860 25.41 29.68 6.92
N LEU A 861 26.07 30.81 6.67
CA LEU A 861 27.49 30.86 6.27
C LEU A 861 28.43 30.88 7.48
N LYS A 862 27.90 31.05 8.70
CA LYS A 862 28.71 31.01 9.92
C LYS A 862 28.99 29.55 10.25
N PRO A 863 30.24 29.19 10.61
CA PRO A 863 30.53 27.83 11.10
C PRO A 863 29.68 27.58 12.35
N HIS A 864 28.94 26.47 12.36
CA HIS A 864 28.17 26.06 13.52
C HIS A 864 29.12 25.92 14.71
N ALA A 865 28.88 26.68 15.79
CA ALA A 865 29.41 26.31 17.09
C ALA A 865 28.89 24.90 17.38
N LYS A 866 29.77 23.96 17.74
CA LYS A 866 29.34 22.61 18.12
C LYS A 866 28.25 22.75 19.18
N PRO A 867 27.07 22.14 19.01
CA PRO A 867 26.11 22.07 20.10
C PRO A 867 26.77 21.33 21.27
N GLU A 868 26.76 21.97 22.45
CA GLU A 868 27.23 21.41 23.72
C GLU A 868 26.42 20.18 24.16
#